data_AF-A0A536GVX2-F1
#
_entry.id   AF-A0A536GVX2-F1
#
_cell.length_a   1.000
_cell.length_b   1.000
_cell.length_c   1.000
_cell.angle_alpha   90.00
_cell.angle_beta   90.00
_cell.angle_gamma   90.00
#
_symmetry.space_group_name_H-M   'P 1'
#
loop_
_entity.id
_entity.type
_entity.pdbx_description
1 polymer ?
#
loop_
_entity_poly.entity_id
_entity_poly.type
_entity_poly.pdbx_seq_one_letter_code
_entity_poly.pdbx_strand_id
1 'polypeptide(L)'
;MIFLPSQERSPAAYAQSCQIIEQTCLQNGLLFLGWRHPPIDYTVPGKRARATAPTIEQVLLARPQHLPVIHYERTLYHTRRLIEQRLQEAHINDCYIVSFSHTTIVYKGLLAPDELARFYLDLADERFTSAFAIFHQRYSTNTFPSWPLAQPMRLLAHNGEINTLQGNRNWMQARQGALFSPLWISKLRDLLPVVQEGGSDSGQLDNVLELLTCSGRDLLQSMQMLVPPAWEQNPAQDSKQRAWCEYHAGLSEPWDGPAALMFSDGSIVGAALDRNGLRPARYTLTSHGLLILASEAGVVPCEAHEVVEKGRLGPGEMIAVDLKHGVLLRDQEIKASLAQRQPYQEWLNTHLVRLQELPQPLTSSSAHSPSADTLFHLQQLFGYTHEDVEFVLKAMLTDGKEPVWSMGDDTPLASLSRQARSISDYFHQRFAQVTNPPIDPLREQVMMSLDCYLGRRQSMLTETPLHARLVHLESPVLSESQLATLRDLEGQGFRSHTLLATFDGRAGPAALESALDRLDGEAVAAVVEGVSLLIISDSNASLTELPVPMLLAISSIHQALVRRGLRTYVSLICETGSAWDVHQIALLLGYGAEAVVPTLALAAVRALAGERRLEHLTGEQAAEMYVRIIEGGLRKVMARMGISTVRNIIGAGLFEVLGLEASLIERCFASSAAHPGTISLTQIAGQEIERAGRIEPEQPPIEESRQASGRRRKLVDVGRFRFRRDAEYHAYNPLIVRAFAKSRAKWGYG
;
A
#
# COMPACT_ATOMS: atom_id res chain seq x y z
N MET A 1 -20.15 -16.22 20.18
CA MET A 1 -21.19 -15.21 19.96
C MET A 1 -21.44 -15.09 18.46
N ILE A 2 -22.68 -15.22 18.00
CA ILE A 2 -23.01 -15.23 16.57
C ILE A 2 -24.22 -14.33 16.32
N PHE A 3 -24.14 -13.54 15.27
CA PHE A 3 -25.27 -12.84 14.67
C PHE A 3 -25.80 -13.71 13.54
N LEU A 4 -27.00 -14.26 13.71
CA LEU A 4 -27.67 -15.07 12.72
C LEU A 4 -28.66 -14.22 11.90
N PRO A 5 -29.02 -14.67 10.69
CA PRO A 5 -30.16 -14.13 9.96
C PRO A 5 -31.38 -14.05 10.88
N SER A 6 -32.19 -13.00 10.73
CA SER A 6 -33.34 -12.83 11.61
C SER A 6 -34.30 -14.01 11.48
N GLN A 7 -34.59 -14.68 12.59
CA GLN A 7 -35.49 -15.83 12.63
C GLN A 7 -36.90 -15.47 12.11
N GLU A 8 -37.37 -14.24 12.39
CA GLU A 8 -38.67 -13.75 11.92
C GLU A 8 -38.66 -13.38 10.43
N ARG A 9 -37.60 -12.70 9.96
CA ARG A 9 -37.55 -12.16 8.58
C ARG A 9 -37.01 -13.16 7.56
N SER A 10 -36.18 -14.10 8.00
CA SER A 10 -35.43 -15.04 7.15
C SER A 10 -35.25 -16.40 7.82
N PRO A 11 -36.35 -17.10 8.20
CA PRO A 11 -36.31 -18.35 8.97
C PRO A 11 -35.52 -19.48 8.28
N ALA A 12 -35.58 -19.56 6.95
CA ALA A 12 -34.83 -20.57 6.19
C ALA A 12 -33.32 -20.34 6.26
N ALA A 13 -32.86 -19.10 6.07
CA ALA A 13 -31.45 -18.72 6.17
C ALA A 13 -30.94 -18.88 7.61
N TYR A 14 -31.78 -18.56 8.60
CA TYR A 14 -31.49 -18.82 10.02
C TYR A 14 -31.23 -20.32 10.28
N ALA A 15 -32.17 -21.20 9.90
CA ALA A 15 -32.05 -22.63 10.14
C ALA A 15 -30.84 -23.24 9.39
N GLN A 16 -30.63 -22.82 8.14
CA GLN A 16 -29.49 -23.25 7.35
C GLN A 16 -28.16 -22.78 7.97
N SER A 17 -28.09 -21.56 8.50
CA SER A 17 -26.91 -21.06 9.21
C SER A 17 -26.58 -21.91 10.42
N CYS A 18 -27.58 -22.23 11.26
CA CYS A 18 -27.39 -23.08 12.43
C CYS A 18 -26.88 -24.47 12.02
N GLN A 19 -27.47 -25.06 10.98
CA GLN A 19 -27.05 -26.36 10.45
C GLN A 19 -25.60 -26.33 9.95
N ILE A 20 -25.20 -25.32 9.17
CA ILE A 20 -23.83 -25.16 8.67
C ILE A 20 -22.86 -25.06 9.85
N ILE A 21 -23.18 -24.25 10.86
CA ILE A 21 -22.35 -24.05 12.05
C ILE A 21 -22.17 -25.36 12.81
N GLU A 22 -23.26 -26.05 13.13
CA GLU A 22 -23.26 -27.33 13.84
C GLU A 22 -22.45 -28.40 13.11
N GLN A 23 -22.75 -28.61 11.82
CA GLN A 23 -22.06 -29.61 11.01
C GLN A 23 -20.57 -29.33 10.90
N THR A 24 -20.19 -28.06 10.73
CA THR A 24 -18.77 -27.68 10.62
C THR A 24 -18.04 -27.86 11.94
N CYS A 25 -18.68 -27.58 13.08
CA CYS A 25 -18.11 -27.87 14.40
C CYS A 25 -17.86 -29.37 14.59
N LEU A 26 -18.86 -30.20 14.31
CA LEU A 26 -18.77 -31.66 14.45
C LEU A 26 -17.70 -32.26 13.53
N GLN A 27 -17.63 -31.80 12.28
CA GLN A 27 -16.62 -32.27 11.30
C GLN A 27 -15.18 -31.92 11.70
N ASN A 28 -14.98 -30.81 12.43
CA ASN A 28 -13.67 -30.42 12.96
C ASN A 28 -13.36 -31.06 14.32
N GLY A 29 -14.17 -32.03 14.77
CA GLY A 29 -13.95 -32.78 16.00
C GLY A 29 -14.26 -32.00 17.27
N LEU A 30 -15.00 -30.89 17.18
CA LEU A 30 -15.45 -30.12 18.35
C LEU A 30 -16.69 -30.75 18.95
N LEU A 31 -16.82 -30.69 20.28
CA LEU A 31 -18.00 -31.20 20.98
C LEU A 31 -19.07 -30.10 21.04
N PHE A 32 -20.10 -30.23 20.21
CA PHE A 32 -21.25 -29.32 20.23
C PHE A 32 -22.16 -29.64 21.42
N LEU A 33 -22.37 -28.67 22.31
CA LEU A 33 -23.22 -28.83 23.50
C LEU A 33 -24.64 -28.32 23.26
N GLY A 34 -24.80 -27.28 22.45
CA GLY A 34 -26.10 -26.69 22.16
C GLY A 34 -26.03 -25.20 21.82
N TRP A 35 -27.19 -24.66 21.46
CA TRP A 35 -27.41 -23.23 21.33
C TRP A 35 -27.95 -22.65 22.63
N ARG A 36 -27.47 -21.46 22.98
CA ARG A 36 -28.00 -20.62 24.05
C ARG A 36 -28.54 -19.34 23.42
N HIS A 37 -29.79 -19.02 23.72
CA HIS A 37 -30.38 -17.71 23.44
C HIS A 37 -30.05 -16.78 24.61
N PRO A 38 -29.09 -15.85 24.47
CA PRO A 38 -28.81 -14.88 25.53
C PRO A 38 -30.03 -13.99 25.79
N PRO A 39 -30.27 -13.58 27.05
CA PRO A 39 -31.34 -12.66 27.40
C PRO A 39 -31.05 -11.26 26.83
N ILE A 40 -31.84 -10.84 25.83
CA ILE A 40 -31.66 -9.60 25.07
C ILE A 40 -32.95 -8.80 25.02
N ASP A 41 -32.85 -7.50 25.28
CA ASP A 41 -33.96 -6.56 25.13
C ASP A 41 -33.92 -5.80 23.79
N TYR A 42 -34.57 -6.36 22.76
CA TYR A 42 -34.68 -5.73 21.44
C TYR A 42 -35.55 -4.46 21.42
N THR A 43 -36.10 -4.01 22.56
CA THR A 43 -36.79 -2.72 22.66
C THR A 43 -35.84 -1.54 22.85
N VAL A 44 -34.59 -1.80 23.24
CA VAL A 44 -33.56 -0.77 23.46
C VAL A 44 -33.07 -0.12 22.16
N PRO A 45 -32.68 -0.87 21.09
CA PRO A 45 -32.18 -0.26 19.87
C PRO A 45 -33.23 0.64 19.20
N GLY A 46 -32.78 1.78 18.66
CA GLY A 46 -33.60 2.66 17.86
C GLY A 46 -34.17 1.97 16.61
N LYS A 47 -35.25 2.52 16.03
CA LYS A 47 -36.02 1.89 14.94
C LYS A 47 -35.17 1.37 13.78
N ARG A 48 -34.17 2.14 13.33
CA ARG A 48 -33.27 1.75 12.23
C ARG A 48 -32.36 0.57 12.60
N ALA A 49 -31.75 0.60 13.79
CA ALA A 49 -30.91 -0.49 14.28
C ALA A 49 -31.73 -1.76 14.51
N ARG A 50 -32.94 -1.63 15.06
CA ARG A 50 -33.86 -2.75 15.28
C ARG A 50 -34.30 -3.41 13.97
N ALA A 51 -34.57 -2.63 12.93
CA ALA A 51 -34.96 -3.15 11.62
C ALA A 51 -33.90 -4.05 10.99
N THR A 52 -32.62 -3.81 11.28
CA THR A 52 -31.48 -4.62 10.80
C THR A 52 -30.92 -5.55 11.87
N ALA A 53 -31.55 -5.66 13.05
CA ALA A 53 -31.04 -6.44 14.16
C ALA A 53 -31.00 -7.94 13.82
N PRO A 54 -29.84 -8.61 13.96
CA PRO A 54 -29.74 -10.05 13.76
C PRO A 54 -30.45 -10.80 14.90
N THR A 55 -30.71 -12.08 14.69
CA THR A 55 -30.99 -12.98 15.82
C THR A 55 -29.66 -13.32 16.47
N ILE A 56 -29.47 -12.95 17.74
CA ILE A 56 -28.20 -13.12 18.43
C ILE A 56 -28.22 -14.40 19.27
N GLU A 57 -27.24 -15.28 19.03
CA GLU A 57 -27.14 -16.56 19.73
C GLU A 57 -25.70 -16.90 20.12
N GLN A 58 -25.59 -17.82 21.08
CA GLN A 58 -24.33 -18.37 21.53
C GLN A 58 -24.29 -19.87 21.27
N VAL A 59 -23.34 -20.31 20.46
CA VAL A 59 -23.00 -21.73 20.35
C VAL A 59 -22.10 -22.11 21.52
N LEU A 60 -22.47 -23.17 22.22
CA LEU A 60 -21.70 -23.73 23.33
C LEU A 60 -20.92 -24.94 22.84
N LEU A 61 -19.60 -24.90 23.00
CA LEU A 61 -18.69 -25.96 22.63
C LEU A 61 -17.87 -26.43 23.82
N ALA A 62 -17.61 -27.72 23.89
CA ALA A 62 -16.60 -28.28 24.79
C ALA A 62 -15.32 -28.64 24.03
N ARG A 63 -14.18 -28.45 24.70
CA ARG A 63 -12.89 -28.95 24.23
C ARG A 63 -12.85 -30.48 24.38
N PRO A 64 -12.58 -31.25 23.31
CA PRO A 64 -12.31 -32.67 23.45
C PRO A 64 -11.10 -32.92 24.36
N GLN A 65 -11.17 -33.92 25.24
CA GLN A 65 -10.10 -34.17 26.22
C GLN A 65 -8.72 -34.38 25.58
N HIS A 66 -8.67 -35.01 24.41
CA HIS A 66 -7.44 -35.31 23.67
C HIS A 66 -6.80 -34.08 22.98
N LEU A 67 -7.53 -32.97 22.84
CA LEU A 67 -7.06 -31.78 22.13
C LEU A 67 -6.37 -30.81 23.11
N PRO A 68 -5.06 -30.54 23.02
CA PRO A 68 -4.38 -29.60 23.91
C PRO A 68 -5.00 -28.20 23.87
N VAL A 69 -5.01 -27.48 25.00
CA VAL A 69 -5.59 -26.12 25.11
C VAL A 69 -5.00 -25.17 24.06
N ILE A 70 -3.68 -25.20 23.86
CA ILE A 70 -2.99 -24.38 22.86
C ILE A 70 -3.44 -24.68 21.41
N HIS A 71 -3.93 -25.89 21.15
CA HIS A 71 -4.48 -26.26 19.84
C HIS A 71 -5.97 -25.95 19.75
N TYR A 72 -6.66 -25.81 20.88
CA TYR A 72 -8.10 -25.59 20.88
C TYR A 72 -8.48 -24.27 20.23
N GLU A 73 -7.81 -23.17 20.60
CA GLU A 73 -8.05 -21.86 19.98
C GLU A 73 -7.76 -21.88 18.48
N ARG A 74 -6.70 -22.58 18.07
CA ARG A 74 -6.35 -22.76 16.65
C ARG A 74 -7.42 -23.55 15.89
N THR A 75 -7.98 -24.59 16.50
CA THR A 75 -9.08 -25.36 15.91
C THR A 75 -10.36 -24.52 15.83
N LEU A 76 -10.65 -23.69 16.83
CA LEU A 76 -11.79 -22.76 16.81
C LEU A 76 -11.63 -21.72 15.68
N TYR A 77 -10.44 -21.13 15.53
CA TYR A 77 -10.12 -20.23 14.42
C TYR A 77 -10.35 -20.90 13.04
N HIS A 78 -9.77 -22.08 12.82
CA HIS A 78 -9.95 -22.83 11.57
C HIS A 78 -11.42 -23.19 11.31
N THR A 79 -12.13 -23.66 12.34
CA THR A 79 -13.56 -23.97 12.23
C THR A 79 -14.36 -22.71 11.89
N ARG A 80 -14.05 -21.57 12.50
CA ARG A 80 -14.68 -20.28 12.19
C ARG A 80 -14.53 -19.95 10.70
N ARG A 81 -13.31 -20.04 10.18
CA ARG A 81 -13.00 -19.74 8.78
C ARG A 81 -13.76 -20.65 7.81
N LEU A 82 -13.86 -21.94 8.12
CA LEU A 82 -14.66 -22.88 7.36
C LEU A 82 -16.16 -22.56 7.40
N ILE A 83 -16.69 -22.16 8.56
CA ILE A 83 -18.09 -21.74 8.68
C ILE A 83 -18.32 -20.52 7.79
N GLU A 84 -17.47 -19.49 7.87
CA GLU A 84 -17.58 -18.27 7.06
C GLU A 84 -17.55 -18.57 5.55
N GLN A 85 -16.66 -19.45 5.09
CA GLN A 85 -16.61 -19.90 3.70
C GLN A 85 -17.92 -20.60 3.29
N ARG A 86 -18.40 -21.56 4.09
CA ARG A 86 -19.63 -22.31 3.77
C ARG A 86 -20.88 -21.43 3.78
N LEU A 87 -20.93 -20.43 4.64
CA LEU A 87 -22.00 -19.42 4.64
C LEU A 87 -21.97 -18.61 3.33
N GLN A 88 -20.78 -18.21 2.87
CA GLN A 88 -20.61 -17.51 1.60
C GLN A 88 -21.00 -18.39 0.40
N GLU A 89 -20.60 -19.66 0.38
CA GLU A 89 -21.01 -20.66 -0.63
C GLU A 89 -22.52 -20.89 -0.64
N ALA A 90 -23.16 -20.82 0.53
CA ALA A 90 -24.61 -20.89 0.68
C ALA A 90 -25.32 -19.56 0.37
N HIS A 91 -24.59 -18.52 -0.04
CA HIS A 91 -25.09 -17.16 -0.28
C HIS A 91 -25.79 -16.51 0.93
N ILE A 92 -25.36 -16.85 2.16
CA ILE A 92 -25.85 -16.28 3.41
C ILE A 92 -24.90 -15.19 3.87
N ASN A 93 -25.27 -13.93 3.62
CA ASN A 93 -24.40 -12.77 3.89
C ASN A 93 -24.72 -12.05 5.21
N ASP A 94 -25.85 -12.36 5.85
CA ASP A 94 -26.34 -11.76 7.09
C ASP A 94 -26.06 -12.61 8.34
N CYS A 95 -25.24 -13.65 8.21
CA CYS A 95 -24.67 -14.41 9.31
C CYS A 95 -23.23 -13.94 9.59
N TYR A 96 -22.93 -13.56 10.84
CA TYR A 96 -21.62 -13.06 11.23
C TYR A 96 -21.17 -13.62 12.58
N ILE A 97 -19.97 -14.22 12.60
CA ILE A 97 -19.37 -14.76 13.82
C ILE A 97 -18.60 -13.65 14.53
N VAL A 98 -19.20 -13.16 15.63
CA VAL A 98 -18.68 -12.04 16.42
C VAL A 98 -17.44 -12.44 17.20
N SER A 99 -17.51 -13.57 17.90
CA SER A 99 -16.37 -14.19 18.58
C SER A 99 -16.55 -15.70 18.63
N PHE A 100 -15.45 -16.43 18.51
CA PHE A 100 -15.44 -17.89 18.56
C PHE A 100 -14.16 -18.40 19.23
N SER A 101 -14.12 -18.21 20.54
CA SER A 101 -12.94 -18.41 21.38
C SER A 101 -13.36 -19.07 22.70
N HIS A 102 -12.39 -19.70 23.37
CA HIS A 102 -12.56 -20.19 24.74
C HIS A 102 -12.03 -19.23 25.81
N THR A 103 -11.30 -18.17 25.42
CA THR A 103 -10.72 -17.18 26.33
C THR A 103 -11.42 -15.82 26.25
N THR A 104 -12.07 -15.52 25.12
CA THR A 104 -12.72 -14.21 24.91
C THR A 104 -14.15 -14.33 24.40
N ILE A 105 -14.98 -13.36 24.78
CA ILE A 105 -16.33 -13.18 24.22
C ILE A 105 -16.60 -11.70 23.98
N VAL A 106 -17.20 -11.38 22.84
CA VAL A 106 -17.49 -9.98 22.45
C VAL A 106 -19.00 -9.76 22.42
N TYR A 107 -19.43 -8.78 23.21
CA TYR A 107 -20.79 -8.25 23.20
C TYR A 107 -20.77 -6.88 22.53
N LYS A 108 -21.34 -6.78 21.33
CA LYS A 108 -21.37 -5.55 20.52
C LYS A 108 -22.72 -5.35 19.86
N GLY A 109 -23.02 -4.14 19.42
CA GLY A 109 -24.28 -3.83 18.75
C GLY A 109 -24.38 -2.38 18.33
N LEU A 110 -25.48 -2.04 17.66
CA LEU A 110 -25.76 -0.68 17.23
C LEU A 110 -26.58 0.06 18.29
N LEU A 111 -25.87 0.45 19.35
CA LEU A 111 -26.42 0.98 20.58
C LEU A 111 -25.68 2.25 21.00
N ALA A 112 -26.30 3.07 21.84
CA ALA A 112 -25.54 4.04 22.63
C ALA A 112 -24.66 3.31 23.66
N PRO A 113 -23.48 3.84 24.03
CA PRO A 113 -22.56 3.13 24.92
C PRO A 113 -23.15 2.74 26.28
N ASP A 114 -23.96 3.62 26.86
CA ASP A 114 -24.63 3.47 28.16
C ASP A 114 -25.80 2.47 28.12
N GLU A 115 -26.22 2.03 26.93
CA GLU A 115 -27.32 1.09 26.74
C GLU A 115 -26.86 -0.36 26.59
N LEU A 116 -25.55 -0.64 26.53
CA LEU A 116 -25.03 -1.97 26.25
C LEU A 116 -25.50 -3.03 27.26
N ALA A 117 -25.44 -2.72 28.56
CA ALA A 117 -25.89 -3.62 29.63
C ALA A 117 -27.42 -3.71 29.75
N ARG A 118 -28.15 -2.73 29.20
CA ARG A 118 -29.63 -2.78 29.10
C ARG A 118 -30.06 -3.68 27.95
N PHE A 119 -29.31 -3.68 26.85
CA PHE A 119 -29.58 -4.53 25.70
C PHE A 119 -29.16 -5.99 25.96
N TYR A 120 -27.95 -6.22 26.48
CA TYR A 120 -27.45 -7.54 26.84
C TYR A 120 -27.52 -7.76 28.35
N LEU A 121 -28.59 -8.42 28.82
CA LEU A 121 -28.85 -8.58 30.26
C LEU A 121 -27.79 -9.45 30.97
N ASP A 122 -27.05 -10.27 30.22
CA ASP A 122 -25.87 -11.00 30.72
C ASP A 122 -24.83 -10.06 31.36
N LEU A 123 -24.64 -8.85 30.82
CA LEU A 123 -23.63 -7.91 31.31
C LEU A 123 -24.02 -7.25 32.63
N ALA A 124 -25.29 -7.32 33.02
CA ALA A 124 -25.79 -6.83 34.30
C ALA A 124 -25.75 -7.91 35.40
N ASP A 125 -25.43 -9.16 35.05
CA ASP A 125 -25.36 -10.28 35.98
C ASP A 125 -24.05 -10.28 36.76
N GLU A 126 -24.11 -10.41 38.09
CA GLU A 126 -22.92 -10.43 38.97
C GLU A 126 -21.95 -11.58 38.68
N ARG A 127 -22.43 -12.65 38.02
CA ARG A 127 -21.57 -13.78 37.59
C ARG A 127 -20.70 -13.42 36.40
N PHE A 128 -21.02 -12.35 35.67
CA PHE A 128 -20.22 -11.86 34.56
C PHE A 128 -18.96 -11.16 35.09
N THR A 129 -17.96 -11.96 35.42
CA THR A 129 -16.67 -11.51 35.94
C THR A 129 -15.58 -11.68 34.89
N SER A 130 -14.60 -10.79 34.88
CA SER A 130 -13.47 -10.85 33.93
C SER A 130 -12.21 -10.23 34.53
N ALA A 131 -11.05 -10.73 34.10
CA ALA A 131 -9.75 -10.15 34.43
C ALA A 131 -9.42 -8.90 33.58
N PHE A 132 -10.08 -8.72 32.45
CA PHE A 132 -9.88 -7.57 31.57
C PHE A 132 -11.17 -7.20 30.81
N ALA A 133 -11.22 -5.98 30.29
CA ALA A 133 -12.28 -5.53 29.40
C ALA A 133 -11.71 -4.61 28.31
N ILE A 134 -12.17 -4.77 27.08
CA ILE A 134 -11.92 -3.84 25.97
C ILE A 134 -13.27 -3.30 25.53
N PHE A 135 -13.41 -1.98 25.50
CA PHE A 135 -14.61 -1.30 25.04
C PHE A 135 -14.27 -0.37 23.87
N HIS A 136 -15.26 -0.12 23.01
CA HIS A 136 -15.08 0.75 21.86
C HIS A 136 -16.40 1.42 21.46
N GLN A 137 -16.34 2.69 21.11
CA GLN A 137 -17.42 3.42 20.48
C GLN A 137 -16.97 3.93 19.10
N ARG A 138 -17.72 3.58 18.06
CA ARG A 138 -17.40 3.93 16.67
C ARG A 138 -18.18 5.15 16.22
N TYR A 139 -17.50 6.08 15.53
CA TYR A 139 -18.14 7.09 14.70
C TYR A 139 -18.04 6.66 13.22
N SER A 140 -19.16 6.63 12.50
CA SER A 140 -19.23 6.16 11.12
C SER A 140 -19.53 7.32 10.19
N THR A 141 -18.79 7.44 9.08
CA THR A 141 -19.12 8.35 7.97
C THR A 141 -20.31 7.85 7.15
N ASN A 142 -20.67 6.56 7.27
CA ASN A 142 -21.83 5.96 6.59
C ASN A 142 -23.11 6.14 7.41
N THR A 143 -24.20 6.50 6.74
CA THR A 143 -25.55 6.63 7.31
C THR A 143 -26.29 5.28 7.45
N PHE A 144 -25.77 4.21 6.86
CA PHE A 144 -26.36 2.87 6.91
C PHE A 144 -25.77 2.04 8.07
N PRO A 145 -26.58 1.73 9.11
CA PRO A 145 -26.14 0.94 10.25
C PRO A 145 -25.85 -0.52 9.87
N SER A 146 -24.65 -1.02 10.21
CA SER A 146 -24.27 -2.43 10.04
C SER A 146 -23.76 -3.02 11.35
N TRP A 147 -24.47 -4.03 11.88
CA TRP A 147 -24.17 -4.68 13.16
C TRP A 147 -22.79 -5.35 13.19
N PRO A 148 -22.36 -6.10 12.15
CA PRO A 148 -21.01 -6.69 12.10
C PRO A 148 -19.87 -5.67 12.22
N LEU A 149 -20.07 -4.44 11.73
CA LEU A 149 -19.04 -3.39 11.73
C LEU A 149 -18.88 -2.67 13.08
N ALA A 150 -19.73 -2.96 14.07
CA ALA A 150 -19.46 -2.55 15.45
C ALA A 150 -18.18 -3.21 15.96
N GLN A 151 -17.52 -2.58 16.92
CA GLN A 151 -16.29 -3.08 17.54
C GLN A 151 -16.50 -3.27 19.06
N PRO A 152 -15.70 -4.10 19.76
CA PRO A 152 -14.47 -4.78 19.30
C PRO A 152 -14.65 -5.81 18.16
N MET A 153 -13.55 -6.08 17.46
CA MET A 153 -13.38 -7.23 16.56
C MET A 153 -13.00 -8.47 17.39
N ARG A 154 -12.31 -9.47 16.81
CA ARG A 154 -12.01 -10.72 17.53
C ARG A 154 -10.84 -10.55 18.51
N LEU A 155 -9.77 -9.91 18.03
CA LEU A 155 -8.59 -9.60 18.83
C LEU A 155 -8.43 -8.10 19.05
N LEU A 156 -9.02 -7.25 18.20
CA LEU A 156 -8.70 -5.83 18.11
C LEU A 156 -9.89 -4.91 18.36
N ALA A 157 -9.65 -3.77 19.01
CA ALA A 157 -10.44 -2.56 18.87
C ALA A 157 -9.54 -1.42 18.38
N HIS A 158 -10.04 -0.64 17.42
CA HIS A 158 -9.26 0.35 16.69
C HIS A 158 -10.00 1.69 16.66
N ASN A 159 -9.38 2.68 17.28
CA ASN A 159 -9.77 4.07 17.19
C ASN A 159 -8.86 4.79 16.20
N GLY A 160 -9.35 5.02 14.98
CA GLY A 160 -8.53 5.58 13.92
C GLY A 160 -8.99 5.19 12.51
N GLU A 161 -8.08 5.31 11.54
CA GLU A 161 -8.27 4.91 10.15
C GLU A 161 -6.95 4.41 9.55
N ILE A 162 -6.97 3.25 8.89
CA ILE A 162 -5.80 2.74 8.17
C ILE A 162 -5.78 3.32 6.75
N ASN A 163 -4.99 4.36 6.51
CA ASN A 163 -4.93 5.06 5.21
C ASN A 163 -4.17 4.28 4.12
N THR A 164 -3.46 3.22 4.51
CA THR A 164 -2.70 2.33 3.62
C THR A 164 -3.46 1.05 3.25
N LEU A 165 -4.73 0.94 3.65
CA LEU A 165 -5.52 -0.29 3.56
C LEU A 165 -5.50 -0.95 2.17
N GLN A 166 -5.59 -0.17 1.10
CA GLN A 166 -5.61 -0.72 -0.26
C GLN A 166 -4.30 -1.44 -0.58
N GLY A 167 -3.15 -0.82 -0.27
CA GLY A 167 -1.83 -1.44 -0.44
C GLY A 167 -1.70 -2.71 0.40
N ASN A 168 -2.06 -2.63 1.68
CA ASN A 168 -2.01 -3.77 2.60
C ASN A 168 -2.88 -4.95 2.10
N ARG A 169 -4.09 -4.66 1.60
CA ARG A 169 -4.98 -5.67 1.03
C ARG A 169 -4.37 -6.32 -0.21
N ASN A 170 -3.86 -5.51 -1.15
CA ASN A 170 -3.26 -6.01 -2.38
C ASN A 170 -2.04 -6.90 -2.08
N TRP A 171 -1.19 -6.50 -1.14
CA TRP A 171 -0.03 -7.29 -0.73
C TRP A 171 -0.42 -8.56 0.00
N MET A 172 -1.44 -8.51 0.87
CA MET A 172 -1.98 -9.74 1.47
C MET A 172 -2.55 -10.70 0.42
N GLN A 173 -3.23 -10.19 -0.61
CA GLN A 173 -3.70 -11.01 -1.74
C GLN A 173 -2.53 -11.62 -2.52
N ALA A 174 -1.48 -10.83 -2.79
CA ALA A 174 -0.27 -11.29 -3.47
C ALA A 174 0.49 -12.37 -2.68
N ARG A 175 0.42 -12.32 -1.34
CA ARG A 175 1.06 -13.29 -0.44
C ARG A 175 0.36 -14.64 -0.40
N GLN A 176 -0.93 -14.73 -0.74
CA GLN A 176 -1.70 -15.97 -0.58
C GLN A 176 -1.06 -17.19 -1.24
N GLY A 177 -0.45 -17.02 -2.42
CA GLY A 177 0.25 -18.10 -3.14
C GLY A 177 1.58 -18.54 -2.51
N ALA A 178 2.15 -17.74 -1.61
CA ALA A 178 3.42 -18.00 -0.91
C ALA A 178 3.24 -18.19 0.61
N LEU A 179 2.00 -18.15 1.11
CA LEU A 179 1.74 -18.45 2.51
C LEU A 179 2.06 -19.92 2.78
N PHE A 180 2.79 -20.16 3.87
CA PHE A 180 3.20 -21.46 4.34
C PHE A 180 3.35 -21.39 5.86
N SER A 181 2.79 -22.36 6.56
CA SER A 181 3.00 -22.53 8.00
C SER A 181 3.05 -24.01 8.33
N PRO A 182 4.03 -24.46 9.14
CA PRO A 182 4.10 -25.84 9.60
C PRO A 182 2.91 -26.24 10.47
N LEU A 183 2.19 -25.27 11.05
CA LEU A 183 1.01 -25.52 11.88
C LEU A 183 -0.27 -25.78 11.08
N TRP A 184 -0.33 -25.26 9.85
CA TRP A 184 -1.52 -25.33 9.01
C TRP A 184 -1.40 -26.38 7.90
N ILE A 185 -0.20 -26.56 7.33
CA ILE A 185 0.08 -27.54 6.27
C ILE A 185 -0.99 -27.46 5.16
N SER A 186 -1.86 -28.48 5.03
CA SER A 186 -2.92 -28.54 4.02
C SER A 186 -4.13 -27.66 4.34
N LYS A 187 -4.39 -27.41 5.63
CA LYS A 187 -5.53 -26.59 6.11
C LYS A 187 -5.38 -25.10 5.82
N LEU A 188 -4.19 -24.66 5.39
CA LEU A 188 -3.95 -23.24 5.09
C LEU A 188 -4.88 -22.71 3.98
N ARG A 189 -5.26 -23.56 3.02
CA ARG A 189 -6.20 -23.20 1.94
C ARG A 189 -7.57 -22.79 2.48
N ASP A 190 -8.01 -23.42 3.57
CA ASP A 190 -9.27 -23.15 4.25
C ASP A 190 -9.27 -21.77 4.96
N LEU A 191 -8.10 -21.14 5.09
CA LEU A 191 -7.95 -19.82 5.69
C LEU A 191 -7.98 -18.69 4.66
N LEU A 192 -8.02 -19.01 3.37
CA LEU A 192 -8.01 -18.05 2.26
C LEU A 192 -9.43 -17.73 1.77
N PRO A 193 -9.72 -16.50 1.32
CA PRO A 193 -8.85 -15.34 1.40
C PRO A 193 -8.73 -14.81 2.84
N VAL A 194 -7.54 -14.35 3.23
CA VAL A 194 -7.29 -13.91 4.62
C VAL A 194 -8.14 -12.70 4.95
N VAL A 195 -8.03 -11.67 4.11
CA VAL A 195 -8.77 -10.43 4.21
C VAL A 195 -10.17 -10.65 3.65
N GLN A 196 -11.18 -10.49 4.50
CA GLN A 196 -12.58 -10.64 4.10
C GLN A 196 -13.06 -9.40 3.33
N GLU A 197 -13.74 -9.62 2.20
CA GLU A 197 -14.37 -8.55 1.44
C GLU A 197 -15.51 -7.89 2.25
N GLY A 198 -15.74 -6.60 2.02
CA GLY A 198 -16.79 -5.83 2.70
C GLY A 198 -16.53 -5.50 4.18
N GLY A 199 -15.47 -6.01 4.79
CA GLY A 199 -15.04 -5.64 6.14
C GLY A 199 -14.47 -4.21 6.22
N SER A 200 -14.64 -3.55 7.37
CA SER A 200 -13.96 -2.27 7.65
C SER A 200 -12.43 -2.46 7.72
N ASP A 201 -11.67 -1.38 7.52
CA ASP A 201 -10.22 -1.32 7.70
C ASP A 201 -9.70 -2.06 8.95
N SER A 202 -10.35 -1.83 10.08
CA SER A 202 -10.07 -2.40 11.39
C SER A 202 -10.30 -3.91 11.43
N GLY A 203 -11.31 -4.39 10.70
CA GLY A 203 -11.62 -5.81 10.60
C GLY A 203 -10.65 -6.54 9.69
N GLN A 204 -10.13 -5.87 8.66
CA GLN A 204 -9.11 -6.42 7.78
C GLN A 204 -7.76 -6.53 8.51
N LEU A 205 -7.41 -5.53 9.34
CA LEU A 205 -6.25 -5.59 10.24
C LEU A 205 -6.40 -6.74 11.25
N ASP A 206 -7.58 -6.88 11.88
CA ASP A 206 -7.91 -7.98 12.80
C ASP A 206 -7.75 -9.36 12.13
N ASN A 207 -8.16 -9.52 10.86
CA ASN A 207 -8.00 -10.79 10.12
C ASN A 207 -6.52 -11.19 9.98
N VAL A 208 -5.65 -10.23 9.65
CA VAL A 208 -4.22 -10.50 9.47
C VAL A 208 -3.54 -10.74 10.82
N LEU A 209 -3.90 -9.97 11.85
CA LEU A 209 -3.40 -10.16 13.21
C LEU A 209 -3.76 -11.55 13.76
N GLU A 210 -5.00 -11.97 13.55
CA GLU A 210 -5.50 -13.29 13.98
C GLU A 210 -4.80 -14.42 13.23
N LEU A 211 -4.61 -14.28 11.91
CA LEU A 211 -3.83 -15.25 11.14
C LEU A 211 -2.42 -15.41 11.70
N LEU A 212 -1.71 -14.30 11.95
CA LEU A 212 -0.34 -14.33 12.46
C LEU A 212 -0.26 -14.99 13.83
N THR A 213 -1.14 -14.60 14.74
CA THR A 213 -1.20 -15.08 16.12
C THR A 213 -1.52 -16.59 16.15
N CYS A 214 -2.54 -17.03 15.40
CA CYS A 214 -2.89 -18.45 15.32
C CYS A 214 -1.86 -19.30 14.55
N SER A 215 -0.99 -18.67 13.75
CA SER A 215 0.10 -19.32 13.01
C SER A 215 1.42 -19.41 13.77
N GLY A 216 1.45 -19.04 15.06
CA GLY A 216 2.58 -19.29 15.96
C GLY A 216 3.47 -18.09 16.25
N ARG A 217 3.13 -16.90 15.73
CA ARG A 217 3.76 -15.65 16.18
C ARG A 217 3.06 -15.15 17.45
N ASP A 218 3.83 -14.53 18.33
CA ASP A 218 3.29 -13.90 19.54
C ASP A 218 2.39 -12.71 19.18
N LEU A 219 1.40 -12.38 20.02
CA LEU A 219 0.47 -11.27 19.77
C LEU A 219 1.19 -9.92 19.73
N LEU A 220 2.12 -9.65 20.66
CA LEU A 220 2.90 -8.41 20.71
C LEU A 220 3.83 -8.34 19.51
N GLN A 221 4.46 -9.46 19.14
CA GLN A 221 5.29 -9.56 17.93
C GLN A 221 4.47 -9.26 16.67
N SER A 222 3.28 -9.84 16.56
CA SER A 222 2.40 -9.67 15.40
C SER A 222 1.89 -8.24 15.29
N MET A 223 1.49 -7.63 16.41
CA MET A 223 1.08 -6.23 16.45
C MET A 223 2.24 -5.30 16.07
N GLN A 224 3.43 -5.50 16.65
CA GLN A 224 4.60 -4.68 16.35
C GLN A 224 5.07 -4.82 14.89
N MET A 225 4.88 -6.00 14.28
CA MET A 225 5.22 -6.24 12.88
C MET A 225 4.26 -5.51 11.92
N LEU A 226 2.97 -5.48 12.25
CA LEU A 226 1.96 -4.79 11.44
C LEU A 226 2.00 -3.27 11.63
N VAL A 227 2.26 -2.80 12.85
CA VAL A 227 2.32 -1.38 13.23
C VAL A 227 3.68 -1.09 13.90
N PRO A 228 4.79 -1.06 13.13
CA PRO A 228 6.11 -0.78 13.65
C PRO A 228 6.28 0.71 14.03
N PRO A 229 7.21 1.05 14.94
CA PRO A 229 7.54 2.44 15.22
C PRO A 229 8.30 3.04 14.03
N ALA A 230 8.48 4.37 14.01
CA ALA A 230 9.43 5.00 13.11
C ALA A 230 10.87 4.70 13.58
N TRP A 231 11.65 3.97 12.78
CA TRP A 231 12.97 3.47 13.17
C TRP A 231 14.08 3.84 12.19
N GLU A 232 13.72 4.07 10.92
CA GLU A 232 14.67 4.19 9.80
C GLU A 232 15.64 5.36 9.99
N GLN A 233 15.14 6.51 10.42
CA GLN A 233 15.92 7.73 10.65
C GLN A 233 16.10 8.07 12.14
N ASN A 234 15.78 7.16 13.07
CA ASN A 234 15.88 7.43 14.50
C ASN A 234 17.27 7.07 15.03
N PRO A 235 18.16 8.04 15.34
CA PRO A 235 19.52 7.75 15.82
C PRO A 235 19.53 7.18 17.25
N ALA A 236 18.51 7.46 18.06
CA ALA A 236 18.41 7.01 19.45
C ALA A 236 17.94 5.55 19.58
N GLN A 237 17.56 4.90 18.49
CA GLN A 237 17.08 3.52 18.48
C GLN A 237 18.22 2.54 18.84
N ASP A 238 17.95 1.64 19.78
CA ASP A 238 18.86 0.54 20.12
C ASP A 238 19.15 -0.34 18.88
N SER A 239 20.38 -0.81 18.75
CA SER A 239 20.83 -1.55 17.56
C SER A 239 20.09 -2.88 17.37
N LYS A 240 19.78 -3.60 18.46
CA LYS A 240 19.02 -4.85 18.37
C LYS A 240 17.58 -4.59 17.97
N GLN A 241 16.98 -3.52 18.49
CA GLN A 241 15.63 -3.11 18.10
C GLN A 241 15.58 -2.65 16.63
N ARG A 242 16.61 -1.93 16.15
CA ARG A 242 16.74 -1.56 14.73
C ARG A 242 16.84 -2.81 13.86
N ALA A 243 17.69 -3.77 14.22
CA ALA A 243 17.80 -5.04 13.51
C ALA A 243 16.48 -5.82 13.47
N TRP A 244 15.73 -5.82 14.58
CA TRP A 244 14.39 -6.41 14.62
C TRP A 244 13.45 -5.75 13.61
N CYS A 245 13.42 -4.41 13.57
CA CYS A 245 12.54 -3.66 12.68
C CYS A 245 12.94 -3.86 11.20
N GLU A 246 14.23 -3.81 10.90
CA GLU A 246 14.76 -4.01 9.53
C GLU A 246 14.46 -5.41 9.01
N TYR A 247 14.64 -6.44 9.83
CA TYR A 247 14.27 -7.81 9.47
C TYR A 247 12.78 -7.91 9.14
N HIS A 248 11.90 -7.33 9.96
CA HIS A 248 10.45 -7.39 9.77
C HIS A 248 9.95 -6.47 8.64
N ALA A 249 10.72 -5.44 8.25
CA ALA A 249 10.40 -4.56 7.13
C ALA A 249 10.40 -5.30 5.78
N GLY A 250 11.17 -6.37 5.65
CA GLY A 250 11.12 -7.27 4.49
C GLY A 250 9.87 -8.16 4.44
N LEU A 251 9.16 -8.34 5.57
CA LEU A 251 8.00 -9.21 5.68
C LEU A 251 6.69 -8.48 5.45
N SER A 252 6.47 -7.34 6.10
CA SER A 252 5.22 -6.58 6.02
C SER A 252 5.51 -5.11 5.75
N GLU A 253 4.74 -4.56 4.82
CA GLU A 253 4.46 -3.14 4.75
C GLU A 253 3.67 -2.69 6.00
N PRO A 254 3.94 -1.50 6.57
CA PRO A 254 3.23 -1.02 7.77
C PRO A 254 1.75 -0.74 7.50
N TRP A 255 0.88 -1.19 8.39
CA TRP A 255 -0.54 -0.80 8.42
C TRP A 255 -0.66 0.59 9.03
N ASP A 256 -0.32 1.59 8.22
CA ASP A 256 -0.19 3.00 8.59
C ASP A 256 -1.53 3.74 8.58
N GLY A 257 -1.54 4.89 9.25
CA GLY A 257 -2.68 5.76 9.49
C GLY A 257 -2.87 6.05 10.97
N PRO A 258 -3.70 7.04 11.35
CA PRO A 258 -3.98 7.30 12.75
C PRO A 258 -4.56 6.06 13.42
N ALA A 259 -3.95 5.55 14.48
CA ALA A 259 -4.43 4.35 15.14
C ALA A 259 -4.09 4.34 16.64
N ALA A 260 -5.11 4.24 17.47
CA ALA A 260 -5.00 3.72 18.83
C ALA A 260 -5.66 2.35 18.89
N LEU A 261 -4.84 1.33 19.12
CA LEU A 261 -5.21 -0.07 19.03
C LEU A 261 -5.24 -0.67 20.42
N MET A 262 -6.36 -1.30 20.79
CA MET A 262 -6.47 -2.17 21.97
C MET A 262 -6.58 -3.60 21.47
N PHE A 263 -5.82 -4.52 22.04
CA PHE A 263 -5.81 -5.89 21.55
C PHE A 263 -5.68 -6.92 22.67
N SER A 264 -6.23 -8.11 22.44
CA SER A 264 -6.08 -9.25 23.35
C SER A 264 -6.35 -10.60 22.69
N ASP A 265 -5.60 -11.62 23.10
CA ASP A 265 -5.88 -13.04 22.84
C ASP A 265 -6.46 -13.77 24.08
N GLY A 266 -6.81 -13.01 25.12
CA GLY A 266 -7.27 -13.48 26.42
C GLY A 266 -6.16 -13.91 27.39
N SER A 267 -4.91 -14.02 26.95
CA SER A 267 -3.74 -14.21 27.82
C SER A 267 -2.95 -12.91 28.01
N ILE A 268 -2.82 -12.14 26.93
CA ILE A 268 -2.23 -10.81 26.90
C ILE A 268 -3.34 -9.81 26.58
N VAL A 269 -3.35 -8.67 27.27
CA VAL A 269 -4.14 -7.49 26.89
C VAL A 269 -3.22 -6.30 26.76
N GLY A 270 -3.32 -5.54 25.68
CA GLY A 270 -2.40 -4.44 25.43
C GLY A 270 -2.98 -3.34 24.57
N ALA A 271 -2.18 -2.29 24.44
CA ALA A 271 -2.46 -1.15 23.60
C ALA A 271 -1.22 -0.73 22.82
N ALA A 272 -1.40 -0.28 21.59
CA ALA A 272 -0.35 0.26 20.73
C ALA A 272 -0.84 1.52 20.01
N LEU A 273 0.09 2.46 19.78
CA LEU A 273 -0.15 3.60 18.91
C LEU A 273 0.54 3.44 17.55
N ASP A 274 -0.05 4.08 16.54
CA ASP A 274 0.58 4.26 15.24
C ASP A 274 1.93 4.97 15.36
N ARG A 275 2.74 4.82 14.31
CA ARG A 275 4.11 5.34 14.25
C ARG A 275 4.24 6.85 14.47
N ASN A 276 3.16 7.62 14.24
CA ASN A 276 3.11 9.07 14.34
C ASN A 276 2.39 9.53 15.63
N GLY A 277 1.75 8.62 16.36
CA GLY A 277 1.01 8.92 17.59
C GLY A 277 -0.18 9.85 17.37
N LEU A 278 -0.92 9.64 16.27
CA LEU A 278 -1.97 10.57 15.81
C LEU A 278 -3.29 10.45 16.61
N ARG A 279 -3.40 9.45 17.48
CA ARG A 279 -4.56 9.23 18.36
C ARG A 279 -4.14 9.22 19.83
N PRO A 280 -4.95 9.77 20.74
CA PRO A 280 -4.59 9.80 22.15
C PRO A 280 -4.79 8.42 22.79
N ALA A 281 -3.85 8.04 23.66
CA ALA A 281 -3.98 6.91 24.57
C ALA A 281 -3.34 7.28 25.91
N ARG A 282 -4.17 7.38 26.96
CA ARG A 282 -3.75 7.71 28.32
C ARG A 282 -4.04 6.54 29.23
N TYR A 283 -3.17 6.30 30.19
CA TYR A 283 -3.36 5.25 31.18
C TYR A 283 -3.20 5.74 32.62
N THR A 284 -3.87 5.04 33.53
CA THR A 284 -3.76 5.19 34.98
C THR A 284 -3.58 3.81 35.60
N LEU A 285 -2.53 3.63 36.39
CA LEU A 285 -2.30 2.43 37.19
C LEU A 285 -2.69 2.73 38.64
N THR A 286 -3.50 1.85 39.21
CA THR A 286 -3.97 1.97 40.61
C THR A 286 -3.14 1.12 41.58
N SER A 287 -3.22 1.42 42.87
CA SER A 287 -2.55 0.71 43.96
C SER A 287 -3.03 -0.74 44.12
N HIS A 288 -4.23 -1.04 43.63
CA HIS A 288 -4.81 -2.39 43.62
C HIS A 288 -4.47 -3.18 42.33
N GLY A 289 -3.60 -2.64 41.46
CA GLY A 289 -3.12 -3.34 40.28
C GLY A 289 -4.03 -3.26 39.05
N LEU A 290 -5.06 -2.41 39.08
CA LEU A 290 -5.90 -2.16 37.91
C LEU A 290 -5.22 -1.13 36.98
N LEU A 291 -5.00 -1.53 35.72
CA LEU A 291 -4.56 -0.64 34.64
C LEU A 291 -5.79 -0.18 33.83
N ILE A 292 -6.03 1.13 33.83
CA ILE A 292 -7.11 1.75 33.05
C ILE A 292 -6.46 2.49 31.90
N LEU A 293 -6.79 2.14 30.66
CA LEU A 293 -6.28 2.80 29.46
C LEU A 293 -7.44 3.20 28.56
N ALA A 294 -7.49 4.48 28.17
CA ALA A 294 -8.53 5.02 27.31
C ALA A 294 -8.01 6.18 26.45
N SER A 295 -8.83 6.59 25.48
CA SER A 295 -8.52 7.76 24.63
C SER A 295 -8.47 9.08 25.43
N GLU A 296 -9.16 9.14 26.56
CA GLU A 296 -9.22 10.30 27.46
C GLU A 296 -8.88 9.89 28.90
N ALA A 297 -8.39 10.84 29.69
CA ALA A 297 -8.19 10.62 31.12
C ALA A 297 -9.50 10.89 31.88
N GLY A 298 -9.76 10.16 32.97
CA GLY A 298 -10.95 10.37 33.81
C GLY A 298 -12.20 9.63 33.34
N VAL A 299 -12.08 8.69 32.40
CA VAL A 299 -13.21 7.85 31.93
C VAL A 299 -13.74 6.94 33.06
N VAL A 300 -12.84 6.48 33.93
CA VAL A 300 -13.18 5.74 35.14
C VAL A 300 -12.82 6.62 36.34
N PRO A 301 -13.75 6.89 37.28
CA PRO A 301 -13.45 7.63 38.49
C PRO A 301 -12.46 6.82 39.35
N CYS A 302 -11.41 7.48 39.82
CA CYS A 302 -10.40 6.90 40.70
C CYS A 302 -10.04 7.93 41.77
N GLU A 303 -9.95 7.51 43.03
CA GLU A 303 -9.55 8.41 44.10
C GLU A 303 -8.06 8.74 43.98
N ALA A 304 -7.68 10.00 44.26
CA ALA A 304 -6.31 10.46 44.00
C ALA A 304 -5.24 9.67 44.76
N HIS A 305 -5.57 9.11 45.93
CA HIS A 305 -4.67 8.31 46.75
C HIS A 305 -4.49 6.87 46.25
N GLU A 306 -5.37 6.39 45.37
CA GLU A 306 -5.28 5.06 44.74
C GLU A 306 -4.40 5.07 43.49
N VAL A 307 -4.05 6.24 42.96
CA VAL A 307 -3.27 6.36 41.72
C VAL A 307 -1.78 6.21 41.99
N VAL A 308 -1.18 5.18 41.39
CA VAL A 308 0.28 4.92 41.43
C VAL A 308 1.00 5.62 40.28
N GLU A 309 0.45 5.52 39.08
CA GLU A 309 1.08 6.02 37.86
C GLU A 309 0.03 6.59 36.91
N LYS A 310 0.34 7.73 36.28
CA LYS A 310 -0.43 8.28 35.15
C LYS A 310 0.53 8.50 34.00
N GLY A 311 0.19 7.96 32.84
CA GLY A 311 1.02 8.07 31.64
C GLY A 311 0.21 8.18 30.37
N ARG A 312 0.93 8.20 29.26
CA ARG A 312 0.38 8.18 27.90
C ARG A 312 1.30 7.34 27.02
N LEU A 313 0.74 6.80 25.95
CA LEU A 313 1.53 6.25 24.87
C LEU A 313 1.94 7.38 23.91
N GLY A 314 3.20 7.35 23.49
CA GLY A 314 3.76 8.15 22.42
C GLY A 314 3.76 7.43 21.07
N PRO A 315 4.30 8.07 20.01
CA PRO A 315 4.38 7.50 18.67
C PRO A 315 5.09 6.13 18.65
N GLY A 316 4.41 5.11 18.13
CA GLY A 316 4.94 3.75 18.03
C GLY A 316 5.19 3.04 19.37
N GLU A 317 4.64 3.55 20.48
CA GLU A 317 4.76 2.91 21.79
C GLU A 317 3.67 1.86 22.03
N MET A 318 4.01 0.86 22.83
CA MET A 318 3.12 -0.23 23.25
C MET A 318 3.16 -0.42 24.77
N ILE A 319 2.04 -0.84 25.35
CA ILE A 319 1.95 -1.31 26.74
C ILE A 319 1.08 -2.56 26.78
N ALA A 320 1.42 -3.53 27.62
CA ALA A 320 0.67 -4.77 27.72
C ALA A 320 0.66 -5.32 29.14
N VAL A 321 -0.32 -6.17 29.45
CA VAL A 321 -0.43 -6.92 30.68
C VAL A 321 -0.47 -8.40 30.35
N ASP A 322 0.44 -9.16 30.94
CA ASP A 322 0.39 -10.61 30.97
C ASP A 322 -0.55 -11.04 32.10
N LEU A 323 -1.75 -11.49 31.74
CA LEU A 323 -2.79 -11.88 32.68
C LEU A 323 -2.46 -13.18 33.39
N LYS A 324 -1.63 -14.04 32.78
CA LYS A 324 -1.24 -15.32 33.37
C LYS A 324 -0.25 -15.12 34.51
N HIS A 325 0.70 -14.19 34.34
CA HIS A 325 1.72 -13.90 35.35
C HIS A 325 1.41 -12.66 36.20
N GLY A 326 0.41 -11.86 35.84
CA GLY A 326 0.04 -10.63 36.54
C GLY A 326 1.08 -9.52 36.38
N VAL A 327 1.75 -9.43 35.23
CA VAL A 327 2.88 -8.53 34.99
C VAL A 327 2.50 -7.44 33.98
N LEU A 328 2.76 -6.18 34.35
CA LEU A 328 2.71 -5.05 33.44
C LEU A 328 4.01 -4.98 32.65
N LEU A 329 3.89 -5.00 31.33
CA LEU A 329 4.98 -4.88 30.36
C LEU A 329 4.94 -3.49 29.74
N ARG A 330 6.00 -2.71 29.96
CA ARG A 330 6.16 -1.38 29.34
C ARG A 330 6.85 -1.47 27.98
N ASP A 331 6.77 -0.40 27.20
CA ASP A 331 7.28 -0.33 25.83
C ASP A 331 8.71 -0.85 25.66
N GLN A 332 9.63 -0.37 26.49
CA GLN A 332 11.04 -0.77 26.43
C GLN A 332 11.24 -2.26 26.73
N GLU A 333 10.48 -2.81 27.68
CA GLU A 333 10.55 -4.22 28.08
C GLU A 333 10.02 -5.13 26.95
N ILE A 334 8.89 -4.73 26.35
CA ILE A 334 8.30 -5.43 25.20
C ILE A 334 9.30 -5.43 24.03
N LYS A 335 9.77 -4.25 23.61
CA LYS A 335 10.69 -4.12 22.46
C LYS A 335 12.03 -4.80 22.70
N ALA A 336 12.58 -4.72 23.91
CA ALA A 336 13.81 -5.43 24.26
C ALA A 336 13.63 -6.96 24.22
N SER A 337 12.51 -7.47 24.73
CA SER A 337 12.17 -8.90 24.65
C SER A 337 12.04 -9.35 23.19
N LEU A 338 11.27 -8.62 22.38
CA LEU A 338 11.09 -8.92 20.95
C LEU A 338 12.42 -8.93 20.19
N ALA A 339 13.28 -7.93 20.41
CA ALA A 339 14.58 -7.81 19.76
C ALA A 339 15.57 -8.93 20.13
N GLN A 340 15.35 -9.62 21.25
CA GLN A 340 16.22 -10.72 21.73
C GLN A 340 15.70 -12.11 21.37
N ARG A 341 14.51 -12.23 20.74
CA ARG A 341 13.91 -13.54 20.41
C ARG A 341 14.76 -14.36 19.45
N GLN A 342 15.43 -13.70 18.50
CA GLN A 342 16.25 -14.32 17.46
C GLN A 342 17.50 -13.45 17.22
N PRO A 343 18.57 -14.00 16.64
CA PRO A 343 19.77 -13.23 16.32
C PRO A 343 19.58 -12.41 15.03
N TYR A 344 18.62 -11.48 15.02
CA TYR A 344 18.24 -10.70 13.84
C TYR A 344 19.43 -9.96 13.20
N GLN A 345 20.31 -9.37 14.02
CA GLN A 345 21.50 -8.69 13.51
C GLN A 345 22.44 -9.65 12.77
N GLU A 346 22.62 -10.87 13.26
CA GLU A 346 23.45 -11.88 12.61
C GLU A 346 22.84 -12.30 11.26
N TRP A 347 21.52 -12.51 11.22
CA TRP A 347 20.81 -12.84 9.99
C TRP A 347 20.92 -11.73 8.95
N LEU A 348 20.76 -10.47 9.36
CA LEU A 348 20.93 -9.31 8.49
C LEU A 348 22.37 -9.20 7.98
N ASN A 349 23.38 -9.29 8.86
CA ASN A 349 24.79 -9.21 8.47
C ASN A 349 25.20 -10.32 7.48
N THR A 350 24.56 -11.49 7.58
CA THR A 350 24.89 -12.65 6.74
C THR A 350 24.16 -12.64 5.40
N HIS A 351 22.92 -12.13 5.34
CA HIS A 351 22.03 -12.31 4.20
C HIS A 351 21.55 -11.03 3.52
N LEU A 352 21.48 -9.91 4.23
CA LEU A 352 21.01 -8.64 3.67
C LEU A 352 22.14 -8.01 2.85
N VAL A 353 21.83 -7.68 1.60
CA VAL A 353 22.77 -6.98 0.70
C VAL A 353 22.38 -5.52 0.65
N ARG A 354 23.27 -4.61 1.04
CA ARG A 354 23.03 -3.15 0.95
C ARG A 354 23.62 -2.62 -0.34
N LEU A 355 22.78 -2.10 -1.24
CA LEU A 355 23.24 -1.68 -2.57
C LEU A 355 24.28 -0.55 -2.51
N GLN A 356 24.19 0.33 -1.51
CA GLN A 356 25.09 1.48 -1.33
C GLN A 356 26.50 1.06 -0.91
N GLU A 357 26.65 -0.11 -0.28
CA GLU A 357 27.94 -0.62 0.19
C GLU A 357 28.69 -1.39 -0.92
N LEU A 358 27.99 -1.73 -2.00
CA LEU A 358 28.60 -2.45 -3.13
C LEU A 358 29.37 -1.49 -4.04
N PRO A 359 30.52 -1.92 -4.58
CA PRO A 359 31.24 -1.16 -5.59
C PRO A 359 30.33 -0.92 -6.80
N GLN A 360 30.04 0.34 -7.08
CA GLN A 360 29.30 0.71 -8.28
C GLN A 360 30.25 0.65 -9.47
N PRO A 361 29.90 -0.04 -10.57
CA PRO A 361 30.72 -0.05 -11.75
C PRO A 361 30.88 1.39 -12.21
N LEU A 362 32.11 1.74 -12.62
CA LEU A 362 32.35 2.97 -13.37
C LEU A 362 31.65 2.80 -14.72
N THR A 363 30.35 3.02 -14.76
CA THR A 363 29.68 3.37 -16.00
C THR A 363 30.35 4.66 -16.43
N SER A 364 31.29 4.57 -17.38
CA SER A 364 32.06 5.71 -17.86
C SER A 364 31.09 6.79 -18.35
N SER A 365 30.79 7.74 -17.47
CA SER A 365 29.79 8.78 -17.62
C SER A 365 30.07 9.69 -18.83
N SER A 366 31.32 9.71 -19.30
CA SER A 366 31.76 10.40 -20.50
C SER A 366 31.71 9.58 -21.80
N ALA A 367 31.62 8.25 -21.76
CA ALA A 367 31.70 7.40 -22.95
C ALA A 367 30.34 6.87 -23.44
N HIS A 368 29.28 6.95 -22.62
CA HIS A 368 27.94 6.45 -22.94
C HIS A 368 26.81 7.49 -22.81
N SER A 369 27.13 8.76 -22.53
CA SER A 369 26.13 9.81 -22.72
C SER A 369 25.77 9.87 -24.20
N PRO A 370 24.49 9.70 -24.58
CA PRO A 370 24.10 9.73 -25.98
C PRO A 370 24.54 11.05 -26.61
N SER A 371 24.92 11.02 -27.88
CA SER A 371 25.18 12.25 -28.62
C SER A 371 23.96 13.17 -28.54
N ALA A 372 24.13 14.48 -28.67
CA ALA A 372 23.01 15.42 -28.60
C ALA A 372 21.89 15.10 -29.63
N ASP A 373 22.25 14.57 -30.79
CA ASP A 373 21.29 14.16 -31.83
C ASP A 373 20.56 12.87 -31.44
N THR A 374 21.29 11.88 -30.91
CA THR A 374 20.69 10.63 -30.42
C THR A 374 19.76 10.89 -29.24
N LEU A 375 20.16 11.74 -28.29
CA LEU A 375 19.32 12.17 -27.17
C LEU A 375 18.04 12.84 -27.67
N PHE A 376 18.15 13.73 -28.65
CA PHE A 376 17.01 14.42 -29.25
C PHE A 376 16.02 13.44 -29.90
N HIS A 377 16.50 12.47 -30.68
CA HIS A 377 15.63 11.47 -31.29
C HIS A 377 14.96 10.56 -30.27
N LEU A 378 15.69 10.12 -29.24
CA LEU A 378 15.12 9.33 -28.14
C LEU A 378 14.06 10.14 -27.39
N GLN A 379 14.31 11.42 -27.10
CA GLN A 379 13.32 12.32 -26.51
C GLN A 379 12.05 12.40 -27.36
N GLN A 380 12.16 12.51 -28.69
CA GLN A 380 10.99 12.48 -29.56
C GLN A 380 10.25 11.14 -29.52
N LEU A 381 10.98 10.02 -29.54
CA LEU A 381 10.40 8.68 -29.50
C LEU A 381 9.58 8.45 -28.22
N PHE A 382 10.15 8.82 -27.07
CA PHE A 382 9.50 8.70 -25.76
C PHE A 382 8.49 9.82 -25.45
N GLY A 383 8.26 10.76 -26.38
CA GLY A 383 7.22 11.78 -26.24
C GLY A 383 7.60 12.99 -25.39
N TYR A 384 8.88 13.26 -25.15
CA TYR A 384 9.34 14.47 -24.47
C TYR A 384 9.00 15.70 -25.32
N THR A 385 8.47 16.71 -24.65
CA THR A 385 8.20 18.00 -25.27
C THR A 385 9.26 19.02 -24.88
N HIS A 386 9.29 20.15 -25.59
CA HIS A 386 10.12 21.28 -25.21
C HIS A 386 9.76 21.78 -23.81
N GLU A 387 8.49 21.70 -23.42
CA GLU A 387 8.04 22.14 -22.11
C GLU A 387 8.55 21.21 -20.99
N ASP A 388 8.60 19.90 -21.21
CA ASP A 388 9.15 18.95 -20.23
C ASP A 388 10.63 19.23 -19.97
N VAL A 389 11.43 19.47 -21.01
CA VAL A 389 12.86 19.73 -20.83
C VAL A 389 13.11 21.10 -20.20
N GLU A 390 12.50 22.18 -20.73
CA GLU A 390 12.80 23.54 -20.29
C GLU A 390 12.06 23.96 -19.02
N PHE A 391 10.81 23.55 -18.84
CA PHE A 391 9.99 23.99 -17.70
C PHE A 391 9.87 22.96 -16.58
N VAL A 392 10.19 21.69 -16.85
CA VAL A 392 10.24 20.67 -15.80
C VAL A 392 11.69 20.39 -15.41
N LEU A 393 12.47 19.73 -16.27
CA LEU A 393 13.82 19.27 -15.92
C LEU A 393 14.78 20.43 -15.61
N LYS A 394 14.87 21.43 -16.49
CA LYS A 394 15.77 22.57 -16.28
C LYS A 394 15.36 23.43 -15.08
N ALA A 395 14.05 23.58 -14.85
CA ALA A 395 13.54 24.29 -13.68
C ALA A 395 13.88 23.53 -12.38
N MET A 396 13.77 22.20 -12.37
CA MET A 396 14.22 21.36 -11.25
C MET A 396 15.68 21.64 -10.88
N LEU A 397 16.57 21.61 -11.87
CA LEU A 397 18.00 21.85 -11.65
C LEU A 397 18.31 23.30 -11.25
N THR A 398 17.56 24.27 -11.78
CA THR A 398 17.80 25.69 -11.49
C THR A 398 17.39 26.04 -10.06
N ASP A 399 16.22 25.54 -9.62
CA ASP A 399 15.64 25.89 -8.32
C ASP A 399 15.98 24.89 -7.21
N GLY A 400 16.55 23.73 -7.56
CA GLY A 400 16.88 22.66 -6.62
C GLY A 400 15.66 21.96 -6.01
N LYS A 401 14.49 22.08 -6.63
CA LYS A 401 13.21 21.52 -6.17
C LYS A 401 12.25 21.32 -7.34
N GLU A 402 11.15 20.61 -7.11
CA GLU A 402 10.10 20.45 -8.12
C GLU A 402 9.55 21.82 -8.59
N PRO A 403 9.24 21.98 -9.89
CA PRO A 403 8.81 23.25 -10.45
C PRO A 403 7.53 23.76 -9.78
N VAL A 404 7.50 25.05 -9.46
CA VAL A 404 6.34 25.70 -8.87
C VAL A 404 5.62 26.53 -9.92
N TRP A 405 4.32 26.32 -10.03
CA TRP A 405 3.44 26.99 -10.98
C TRP A 405 2.35 27.81 -10.28
N SER A 406 1.58 28.55 -11.07
CA SER A 406 0.44 29.35 -10.60
C SER A 406 -0.72 29.27 -11.59
N MET A 407 -1.92 29.69 -11.16
CA MET A 407 -3.20 29.44 -11.85
C MET A 407 -3.63 27.96 -11.79
N GLY A 408 -4.87 27.67 -12.20
CA GLY A 408 -5.38 26.30 -12.31
C GLY A 408 -5.01 25.66 -13.65
N ASP A 409 -5.06 24.33 -13.70
CA ASP A 409 -5.02 23.60 -14.98
C ASP A 409 -6.34 23.85 -15.73
N ASP A 410 -6.23 24.58 -16.83
CA ASP A 410 -7.35 24.96 -17.69
C ASP A 410 -7.30 24.27 -19.06
N THR A 411 -6.46 23.23 -19.18
CA THR A 411 -6.44 22.33 -20.35
C THR A 411 -7.54 21.27 -20.25
N PRO A 412 -7.99 20.68 -21.37
CA PRO A 412 -8.92 19.56 -21.34
C PRO A 412 -8.36 18.36 -20.57
N LEU A 413 -9.23 17.60 -19.91
CA LEU A 413 -8.89 16.26 -19.41
C LEU A 413 -8.26 15.42 -20.52
N ALA A 414 -7.36 14.50 -20.18
CA ALA A 414 -6.59 13.74 -21.17
C ALA A 414 -7.48 12.98 -22.18
N SER A 415 -8.63 12.46 -21.73
CA SER A 415 -9.62 11.78 -22.57
C SER A 415 -10.38 12.69 -23.54
N LEU A 416 -10.38 14.01 -23.30
CA LEU A 416 -11.04 15.04 -24.11
C LEU A 416 -10.04 15.87 -24.92
N SER A 417 -8.75 15.69 -24.68
CA SER A 417 -7.69 16.37 -25.41
C SER A 417 -7.70 15.97 -26.89
N ARG A 418 -7.37 16.94 -27.74
CA ARG A 418 -7.13 16.69 -29.18
C ARG A 418 -5.68 16.31 -29.46
N GLN A 419 -4.80 16.53 -28.49
CA GLN A 419 -3.39 16.15 -28.56
C GLN A 419 -3.24 14.73 -28.00
N ALA A 420 -2.26 13.99 -28.51
CA ALA A 420 -1.87 12.74 -27.85
C ALA A 420 -1.30 13.07 -26.47
N ARG A 421 -1.81 12.39 -25.44
CA ARG A 421 -1.41 12.56 -24.04
C ARG A 421 -0.67 11.32 -23.57
N SER A 422 0.20 11.49 -22.58
CA SER A 422 0.86 10.33 -21.99
C SER A 422 -0.16 9.49 -21.22
N ILE A 423 0.06 8.18 -21.13
CA ILE A 423 -0.79 7.29 -20.32
C ILE A 423 -0.87 7.77 -18.86
N SER A 424 0.17 8.45 -18.34
CA SER A 424 0.17 9.02 -17.00
C SER A 424 -0.90 10.09 -16.80
N ASP A 425 -1.30 10.82 -17.84
CA ASP A 425 -2.24 11.93 -17.75
C ASP A 425 -3.69 11.49 -17.47
N TYR A 426 -3.97 10.19 -17.56
CA TYR A 426 -5.26 9.59 -17.23
C TYR A 426 -5.39 9.24 -15.74
N PHE A 427 -4.34 9.45 -14.95
CA PHE A 427 -4.28 9.10 -13.54
C PHE A 427 -4.15 10.35 -12.67
N HIS A 428 -4.97 10.43 -11.64
CA HIS A 428 -4.93 11.51 -10.67
C HIS A 428 -4.53 10.98 -9.29
N GLN A 429 -3.61 11.67 -8.63
CA GLN A 429 -3.20 11.34 -7.27
C GLN A 429 -4.37 11.54 -6.32
N ARG A 430 -4.69 10.51 -5.53
CA ARG A 430 -5.64 10.65 -4.43
C ARG A 430 -4.97 11.41 -3.27
N PHE A 431 -5.77 12.09 -2.47
CA PHE A 431 -5.33 12.77 -1.25
C PHE A 431 -6.33 12.55 -0.12
N ALA A 432 -5.85 12.63 1.11
CA ALA A 432 -6.68 12.48 2.30
C ALA A 432 -7.43 13.79 2.59
N GLN A 433 -8.70 13.67 2.99
CA GLN A 433 -9.51 14.81 3.41
C GLN A 433 -10.44 14.40 4.55
N VAL A 434 -10.35 15.13 5.67
CA VAL A 434 -11.15 14.96 6.91
C VAL A 434 -10.90 13.66 7.68
N THR A 435 -10.90 12.50 7.02
CA THR A 435 -10.90 11.18 7.67
C THR A 435 -9.55 10.87 8.34
N ASN A 436 -8.45 11.19 7.66
CA ASN A 436 -7.09 11.16 8.20
C ASN A 436 -6.30 12.43 7.82
N PRO A 437 -5.34 12.88 8.66
CA PRO A 437 -4.51 14.04 8.34
C PRO A 437 -3.39 13.69 7.35
N PRO A 438 -3.00 14.61 6.45
CA PRO A 438 -1.74 14.52 5.72
C PRO A 438 -0.54 14.74 6.66
N ILE A 439 0.63 14.29 6.25
CA ILE A 439 1.91 14.48 6.96
C ILE A 439 2.61 15.74 6.41
N ASP A 440 3.46 16.40 7.19
CA ASP A 440 4.37 17.44 6.67
C ASP A 440 5.66 16.80 6.15
N PRO A 441 5.88 16.68 4.82
CA PRO A 441 7.02 15.98 4.27
C PRO A 441 8.36 16.68 4.49
N LEU A 442 8.35 17.91 5.01
CA LEU A 442 9.54 18.70 5.31
C LEU A 442 9.86 18.68 6.81
N ARG A 443 8.86 18.94 7.66
CA ARG A 443 9.05 19.04 9.12
C ARG A 443 9.04 17.69 9.83
N GLU A 444 8.31 16.73 9.28
CA GLU A 444 8.14 15.38 9.86
C GLU A 444 8.87 14.33 9.02
N GLN A 445 9.86 14.75 8.22
CA GLN A 445 10.63 13.87 7.33
C GLN A 445 11.25 12.66 8.06
N VAL A 446 11.59 12.79 9.35
CA VAL A 446 12.15 11.70 10.18
C VAL A 446 11.18 10.53 10.35
N MET A 447 9.88 10.79 10.23
CA MET A 447 8.85 9.77 10.25
C MET A 447 8.65 9.12 8.88
N MET A 448 9.30 9.62 7.82
CA MET A 448 9.12 9.11 6.46
C MET A 448 10.32 8.29 5.99
N SER A 449 10.08 7.28 5.16
CA SER A 449 11.14 6.45 4.57
C SER A 449 10.85 6.12 3.11
N LEU A 450 11.92 6.18 2.29
CA LEU A 450 11.94 5.74 0.90
C LEU A 450 12.61 4.37 0.74
N ASP A 451 12.87 3.69 1.86
CA ASP A 451 13.55 2.40 1.86
C ASP A 451 12.70 1.34 1.14
N CYS A 452 13.37 0.59 0.26
CA CYS A 452 12.80 -0.53 -0.48
C CYS A 452 13.65 -1.78 -0.25
N TYR A 453 13.01 -2.94 -0.38
CA TYR A 453 13.67 -4.24 -0.28
C TYR A 453 13.33 -5.07 -1.51
N LEU A 454 14.34 -5.46 -2.27
CA LEU A 454 14.20 -6.28 -3.46
C LEU A 454 14.52 -7.75 -3.18
N GLY A 455 13.86 -8.64 -3.89
CA GLY A 455 14.10 -10.08 -3.89
C GLY A 455 12.88 -10.90 -3.51
N ARG A 456 13.12 -12.21 -3.35
CA ARG A 456 12.08 -13.18 -3.00
C ARG A 456 11.67 -13.02 -1.54
N ARG A 457 10.40 -12.69 -1.30
CA ARG A 457 9.83 -12.66 0.05
C ARG A 457 9.48 -14.08 0.52
N GLN A 458 9.90 -14.39 1.74
CA GLN A 458 9.56 -15.63 2.43
C GLN A 458 8.17 -15.51 3.08
N SER A 459 7.67 -16.63 3.62
CA SER A 459 6.33 -16.65 4.19
C SER A 459 6.23 -15.88 5.52
N MET A 460 5.32 -14.91 5.60
CA MET A 460 5.12 -14.10 6.81
C MET A 460 4.69 -14.91 8.05
N LEU A 461 4.23 -16.15 7.88
CA LEU A 461 3.83 -17.05 8.98
C LEU A 461 5.01 -17.84 9.58
N THR A 462 6.21 -17.66 9.03
CA THR A 462 7.45 -18.29 9.52
C THR A 462 8.49 -17.23 9.87
N GLU A 463 9.52 -17.62 10.62
CA GLU A 463 10.61 -16.74 11.04
C GLU A 463 11.94 -17.50 10.90
N THR A 464 12.75 -17.12 9.90
CA THR A 464 13.98 -17.84 9.54
C THR A 464 15.04 -16.88 8.98
N PRO A 465 16.34 -17.23 9.02
CA PRO A 465 17.41 -16.38 8.48
C PRO A 465 17.21 -15.97 7.01
N LEU A 466 16.57 -16.84 6.21
CA LEU A 466 16.33 -16.58 4.78
C LEU A 466 15.41 -15.40 4.50
N HIS A 467 14.64 -14.92 5.49
CA HIS A 467 13.85 -13.70 5.35
C HIS A 467 14.71 -12.44 5.19
N ALA A 468 15.96 -12.48 5.70
CA ALA A 468 16.91 -11.38 5.55
C ALA A 468 17.60 -11.35 4.17
N ARG A 469 17.40 -12.38 3.31
CA ARG A 469 18.00 -12.46 1.98
C ARG A 469 17.27 -11.54 0.98
N LEU A 470 17.50 -10.26 1.13
CA LEU A 470 16.94 -9.18 0.32
C LEU A 470 18.05 -8.18 -0.05
N VAL A 471 17.81 -7.38 -1.07
CA VAL A 471 18.64 -6.22 -1.41
C VAL A 471 17.97 -4.98 -0.86
N HIS A 472 18.63 -4.27 0.05
CA HIS A 472 18.16 -3.01 0.61
C HIS A 472 18.53 -1.83 -0.30
N LEU A 473 17.56 -0.96 -0.52
CA LEU A 473 17.69 0.32 -1.22
C LEU A 473 17.22 1.43 -0.28
N GLU A 474 17.93 2.56 -0.27
CA GLU A 474 17.52 3.77 0.48
C GLU A 474 16.49 4.61 -0.30
N SER A 475 16.41 4.37 -1.61
CA SER A 475 15.53 5.08 -2.53
C SER A 475 15.05 4.12 -3.62
N PRO A 476 13.78 4.24 -4.05
CA PRO A 476 13.29 3.49 -5.21
C PRO A 476 13.82 4.06 -6.53
N VAL A 477 14.44 5.26 -6.53
CA VAL A 477 14.97 5.88 -7.74
C VAL A 477 16.46 5.57 -7.84
N LEU A 478 16.84 4.88 -8.90
CA LEU A 478 18.18 4.35 -9.07
C LEU A 478 18.89 5.01 -10.25
N SER A 479 20.22 5.09 -10.13
CA SER A 479 21.13 5.40 -11.24
C SER A 479 21.37 4.20 -12.15
N GLU A 480 21.93 4.45 -13.33
CA GLU A 480 22.29 3.39 -14.28
C GLU A 480 23.40 2.48 -13.73
N SER A 481 24.35 3.03 -12.96
CA SER A 481 25.40 2.23 -12.29
C SER A 481 24.81 1.30 -11.23
N GLN A 482 23.83 1.78 -10.46
CA GLN A 482 23.11 0.95 -9.48
C GLN A 482 22.35 -0.20 -10.16
N LEU A 483 21.72 0.06 -11.30
CA LEU A 483 21.07 -1.00 -12.08
C LEU A 483 22.09 -2.02 -12.62
N ALA A 484 23.23 -1.56 -13.11
CA ALA A 484 24.30 -2.45 -13.57
C ALA A 484 24.82 -3.34 -12.43
N THR A 485 24.96 -2.81 -11.21
CA THR A 485 25.27 -3.61 -10.01
C THR A 485 24.20 -4.66 -9.74
N LEU A 486 22.91 -4.31 -9.81
CA LEU A 486 21.80 -5.24 -9.59
C LEU A 486 21.78 -6.39 -10.61
N ARG A 487 22.22 -6.16 -11.85
CA ARG A 487 22.34 -7.20 -12.89
C ARG A 487 23.37 -8.27 -12.55
N ASP A 488 24.39 -7.93 -11.76
CA ASP A 488 25.55 -8.79 -11.45
C ASP A 488 25.49 -9.44 -10.04
N LEU A 489 24.31 -9.47 -9.42
CA LEU A 489 24.14 -10.02 -8.06
C LEU A 489 23.93 -11.55 -7.99
N GLU A 490 24.13 -12.28 -9.08
CA GLU A 490 23.92 -13.74 -9.09
C GLU A 490 24.84 -14.44 -8.07
N GLY A 491 26.09 -13.98 -7.91
CA GLY A 491 27.02 -14.51 -6.91
C GLY A 491 26.59 -14.31 -5.45
N GLN A 492 25.73 -13.32 -5.20
CA GLN A 492 25.09 -13.08 -3.89
C GLN A 492 23.72 -13.78 -3.77
N GLY A 493 23.36 -14.57 -4.79
CA GLY A 493 22.16 -15.37 -4.80
C GLY A 493 20.91 -14.64 -5.30
N PHE A 494 21.06 -13.52 -6.00
CA PHE A 494 19.95 -12.82 -6.65
C PHE A 494 20.07 -12.99 -8.15
N ARG A 495 19.21 -13.84 -8.73
CA ARG A 495 19.15 -14.02 -10.18
C ARG A 495 18.34 -12.89 -10.79
N SER A 496 18.93 -12.20 -11.75
CA SER A 496 18.27 -11.14 -12.51
C SER A 496 17.95 -11.59 -13.93
N HIS A 497 16.88 -11.06 -14.50
CA HIS A 497 16.55 -11.24 -15.91
C HIS A 497 15.94 -9.95 -16.47
N THR A 498 16.28 -9.59 -17.72
CA THR A 498 15.77 -8.38 -18.38
C THR A 498 14.75 -8.75 -19.45
N LEU A 499 13.55 -8.19 -19.34
CA LEU A 499 12.49 -8.28 -20.34
C LEU A 499 12.43 -7.00 -21.15
N LEU A 500 12.37 -7.13 -22.48
CA LEU A 500 12.30 -6.00 -23.40
C LEU A 500 10.84 -5.59 -23.63
N ALA A 501 10.50 -4.39 -23.16
CA ALA A 501 9.20 -3.77 -23.27
C ALA A 501 9.07 -2.97 -24.58
N THR A 502 9.18 -3.66 -25.71
CA THR A 502 8.99 -3.10 -27.06
C THR A 502 7.97 -3.90 -27.88
N PHE A 503 7.44 -3.27 -28.93
CA PHE A 503 6.54 -3.89 -29.91
C PHE A 503 6.83 -3.40 -31.34
N ASP A 504 6.63 -4.24 -32.36
CA ASP A 504 6.82 -3.84 -33.76
C ASP A 504 5.70 -2.87 -34.20
N GLY A 505 6.06 -1.61 -34.43
CA GLY A 505 5.11 -0.58 -34.86
C GLY A 505 4.48 -0.85 -36.23
N ARG A 506 5.12 -1.67 -37.08
CA ARG A 506 4.62 -2.03 -38.42
C ARG A 506 3.54 -3.10 -38.39
N ALA A 507 3.47 -3.87 -37.30
CA ALA A 507 2.43 -4.87 -37.08
C ALA A 507 1.07 -4.24 -36.68
N GLY A 508 1.02 -2.92 -36.55
CA GLY A 508 -0.19 -2.15 -36.27
C GLY A 508 -0.60 -2.17 -34.80
N PRO A 509 -1.72 -1.50 -34.46
CA PRO A 509 -2.12 -1.28 -33.05
C PRO A 509 -2.28 -2.55 -32.19
N ALA A 510 -2.66 -3.69 -32.77
CA ALA A 510 -2.81 -4.96 -32.05
C ALA A 510 -1.47 -5.53 -31.53
N ALA A 511 -0.34 -5.06 -32.05
CA ALA A 511 0.98 -5.50 -31.62
C ALA A 511 1.28 -5.12 -30.17
N LEU A 512 0.71 -4.01 -29.67
CA LEU A 512 0.87 -3.61 -28.28
C LEU A 512 0.25 -4.62 -27.31
N GLU A 513 -0.96 -5.10 -27.60
CA GLU A 513 -1.63 -6.13 -26.80
C GLU A 513 -0.83 -7.44 -26.80
N SER A 514 -0.37 -7.87 -27.98
CA SER A 514 0.48 -9.05 -28.12
C SER A 514 1.79 -8.91 -27.36
N ALA A 515 2.38 -7.71 -27.30
CA ALA A 515 3.58 -7.45 -26.52
C ALA A 515 3.32 -7.53 -25.01
N LEU A 516 2.17 -7.07 -24.52
CA LEU A 516 1.79 -7.25 -23.12
C LEU A 516 1.58 -8.73 -22.78
N ASP A 517 0.91 -9.51 -23.64
CA ASP A 517 0.74 -10.95 -23.43
C ASP A 517 2.08 -11.70 -23.40
N ARG A 518 3.00 -11.31 -24.29
CA ARG A 518 4.37 -11.83 -24.32
C ARG A 518 5.11 -11.53 -23.01
N LEU A 519 5.10 -10.26 -22.58
CA LEU A 519 5.74 -9.83 -21.34
C LEU A 519 5.17 -10.55 -20.11
N ASP A 520 3.85 -10.71 -20.04
CA ASP A 520 3.18 -11.45 -18.97
C ASP A 520 3.65 -12.92 -18.92
N GLY A 521 3.80 -13.56 -20.09
CA GLY A 521 4.27 -14.93 -20.22
C GLY A 521 5.75 -15.11 -19.86
N GLU A 522 6.61 -14.25 -20.41
CA GLU A 522 8.06 -14.24 -20.11
C GLU A 522 8.34 -13.98 -18.64
N ALA A 523 7.61 -13.04 -18.01
CA ALA A 523 7.73 -12.76 -16.59
C ALA A 523 7.38 -13.98 -15.73
N VAL A 524 6.28 -14.68 -16.05
CA VAL A 524 5.90 -15.89 -15.33
C VAL A 524 6.93 -16.99 -15.48
N ALA A 525 7.45 -17.22 -16.70
CA ALA A 525 8.49 -18.21 -16.95
C ALA A 525 9.75 -17.90 -16.15
N ALA A 526 10.23 -16.66 -16.19
CA ALA A 526 11.42 -16.22 -15.43
C ALA A 526 11.29 -16.48 -13.93
N VAL A 527 10.12 -16.17 -13.34
CA VAL A 527 9.90 -16.41 -11.90
C VAL A 527 9.89 -17.90 -11.56
N VAL A 528 9.31 -18.73 -12.42
CA VAL A 528 9.31 -20.20 -12.26
C VAL A 528 10.73 -20.77 -12.34
N GLU A 529 11.60 -20.18 -13.17
CA GLU A 529 13.03 -20.52 -13.28
C GLU A 529 13.88 -20.02 -12.09
N GLY A 530 13.26 -19.29 -11.16
CA GLY A 530 13.91 -18.82 -9.93
C GLY A 530 14.57 -17.45 -10.05
N VAL A 531 14.19 -16.64 -11.05
CA VAL A 531 14.57 -15.22 -11.12
C VAL A 531 13.92 -14.47 -9.96
N SER A 532 14.73 -13.73 -9.20
CA SER A 532 14.29 -12.92 -8.06
C SER A 532 14.24 -11.43 -8.35
N LEU A 533 14.94 -10.97 -9.40
CA LEU A 533 14.95 -9.57 -9.85
C LEU A 533 14.57 -9.52 -11.34
N LEU A 534 13.43 -8.93 -11.67
CA LEU A 534 12.96 -8.81 -13.05
C LEU A 534 13.06 -7.36 -13.49
N ILE A 535 13.90 -7.09 -14.47
CA ILE A 535 14.14 -5.75 -15.01
C ILE A 535 13.29 -5.60 -16.27
N ILE A 536 12.36 -4.66 -16.28
CA ILE A 536 11.52 -4.35 -17.44
C ILE A 536 12.12 -3.13 -18.11
N SER A 537 12.58 -3.30 -19.34
CA SER A 537 13.42 -2.32 -20.01
C SER A 537 12.86 -1.91 -21.37
N ASP A 538 12.81 -0.60 -21.63
CA ASP A 538 12.55 -0.03 -22.95
C ASP A 538 13.85 0.44 -23.66
N SER A 539 15.03 0.00 -23.19
CA SER A 539 16.33 0.46 -23.71
C SER A 539 16.57 0.17 -25.19
N ASN A 540 15.90 -0.85 -25.73
CA ASN A 540 16.01 -1.25 -27.15
C ASN A 540 14.96 -0.57 -28.05
N ALA A 541 14.23 0.41 -27.53
CA ALA A 541 13.26 1.16 -28.29
C ALA A 541 13.90 1.87 -29.49
N SER A 542 13.26 1.76 -30.65
CA SER A 542 13.67 2.34 -31.92
C SER A 542 12.44 2.71 -32.75
N LEU A 543 12.63 3.27 -33.95
CA LEU A 543 11.50 3.60 -34.85
C LEU A 543 10.77 2.36 -35.38
N THR A 544 11.38 1.17 -35.31
CA THR A 544 10.74 -0.10 -35.69
C THR A 544 10.18 -0.83 -34.48
N GLU A 545 10.96 -0.90 -33.40
CA GLU A 545 10.58 -1.52 -32.12
C GLU A 545 10.16 -0.40 -31.16
N LEU A 546 8.89 -0.03 -31.21
CA LEU A 546 8.37 1.08 -30.42
C LEU A 546 8.33 0.71 -28.93
N PRO A 547 8.53 1.68 -28.02
CA PRO A 547 8.44 1.41 -26.59
C PRO A 547 6.99 1.08 -26.22
N VAL A 548 6.80 -0.02 -25.49
CA VAL A 548 5.54 -0.24 -24.76
C VAL A 548 5.48 0.82 -23.65
N PRO A 549 4.37 1.57 -23.48
CA PRO A 549 4.24 2.51 -22.37
C PRO A 549 4.54 1.79 -21.04
N MET A 550 5.61 2.20 -20.35
CA MET A 550 6.19 1.42 -19.25
C MET A 550 5.19 1.15 -18.13
N LEU A 551 4.27 2.09 -17.87
CA LEU A 551 3.19 1.92 -16.92
C LEU A 551 2.31 0.69 -17.25
N LEU A 552 1.96 0.49 -18.52
CA LEU A 552 1.18 -0.66 -18.96
C LEU A 552 1.97 -1.96 -18.78
N ALA A 553 3.23 -1.99 -19.22
CA ALA A 553 4.10 -3.16 -19.09
C ALA A 553 4.19 -3.64 -17.63
N ILE A 554 4.54 -2.73 -16.72
CA ILE A 554 4.70 -3.03 -15.30
C ILE A 554 3.38 -3.47 -14.67
N SER A 555 2.30 -2.74 -14.94
CA SER A 555 0.99 -3.04 -14.36
C SER A 555 0.45 -4.40 -14.83
N SER A 556 0.64 -4.75 -16.11
CA SER A 556 0.19 -6.02 -16.68
C SER A 556 0.96 -7.17 -16.03
N ILE A 557 2.29 -7.08 -15.99
CA ILE A 557 3.16 -8.07 -15.35
C ILE A 557 2.82 -8.22 -13.86
N HIS A 558 2.67 -7.10 -13.13
CA HIS A 558 2.32 -7.12 -11.71
C HIS A 558 1.01 -7.89 -11.48
N GLN A 559 -0.06 -7.57 -12.21
CA GLN A 559 -1.35 -8.25 -12.08
C GLN A 559 -1.28 -9.72 -12.52
N ALA A 560 -0.54 -10.02 -13.59
CA ALA A 560 -0.32 -11.37 -14.10
C ALA A 560 0.38 -12.27 -13.07
N LEU A 561 1.34 -11.72 -12.32
CA LEU A 561 2.03 -12.40 -11.23
C LEU A 561 1.17 -12.53 -9.97
N VAL A 562 0.37 -11.51 -9.63
CA VAL A 562 -0.56 -11.57 -8.47
C VAL A 562 -1.62 -12.65 -8.69
N ARG A 563 -2.26 -12.68 -9.86
CA ARG A 563 -3.29 -13.70 -10.21
C ARG A 563 -2.77 -15.13 -10.12
N ARG A 564 -1.47 -15.34 -10.39
CA ARG A 564 -0.81 -16.65 -10.32
C ARG A 564 -0.17 -16.95 -8.97
N GLY A 565 -0.26 -16.03 -8.00
CA GLY A 565 0.37 -16.19 -6.68
C GLY A 565 1.90 -16.16 -6.71
N LEU A 566 2.49 -15.51 -7.72
CA LEU A 566 3.94 -15.47 -7.95
C LEU A 566 4.59 -14.13 -7.58
N ARG A 567 3.81 -13.06 -7.37
CA ARG A 567 4.35 -11.69 -7.22
C ARG A 567 5.30 -11.51 -6.04
N THR A 568 5.18 -12.31 -4.98
CA THR A 568 6.07 -12.24 -3.80
C THR A 568 7.43 -12.90 -4.02
N TYR A 569 7.62 -13.65 -5.11
CA TYR A 569 8.88 -14.31 -5.41
C TYR A 569 9.88 -13.45 -6.16
N VAL A 570 9.46 -12.29 -6.66
CA VAL A 570 10.26 -11.44 -7.55
C VAL A 570 10.01 -9.96 -7.27
N SER A 571 11.04 -9.15 -7.48
CA SER A 571 10.95 -7.69 -7.54
C SER A 571 10.91 -7.20 -8.98
N LEU A 572 10.07 -6.20 -9.25
CA LEU A 572 9.97 -5.55 -10.56
C LEU A 572 10.78 -4.25 -10.53
N ILE A 573 11.73 -4.10 -11.45
CA ILE A 573 12.59 -2.93 -11.60
C ILE A 573 12.32 -2.33 -12.99
N CYS A 574 12.03 -1.04 -13.07
CA CYS A 574 11.84 -0.35 -14.36
C CYS A 574 13.15 0.27 -14.82
N GLU A 575 13.58 -0.02 -16.03
CA GLU A 575 14.58 0.76 -16.76
C GLU A 575 13.84 1.47 -17.90
N THR A 576 13.62 2.78 -17.78
CA THR A 576 12.70 3.46 -18.69
C THR A 576 13.15 4.84 -19.16
N GLY A 577 12.96 5.09 -20.46
CA GLY A 577 13.00 6.42 -21.03
C GLY A 577 11.74 7.25 -20.80
N SER A 578 10.61 6.64 -20.44
CA SER A 578 9.28 7.29 -20.43
C SER A 578 8.86 7.96 -19.11
N ALA A 579 9.73 7.99 -18.10
CA ALA A 579 9.44 8.61 -16.81
C ALA A 579 10.50 9.66 -16.45
N TRP A 580 10.09 10.91 -16.32
CA TRP A 580 10.98 12.05 -16.02
C TRP A 580 10.47 12.92 -14.86
N ASP A 581 9.20 12.86 -14.50
CA ASP A 581 8.65 13.63 -13.38
C ASP A 581 8.24 12.76 -12.17
N VAL A 582 7.95 13.44 -11.07
CA VAL A 582 7.54 12.82 -9.80
C VAL A 582 6.28 11.97 -9.95
N HIS A 583 5.33 12.41 -10.78
CA HIS A 583 4.04 11.75 -10.91
C HIS A 583 4.17 10.43 -11.68
N GLN A 584 4.92 10.42 -12.78
CA GLN A 584 5.20 9.23 -13.58
C GLN A 584 5.94 8.17 -12.76
N ILE A 585 6.94 8.58 -11.98
CA ILE A 585 7.68 7.67 -11.09
C ILE A 585 6.76 7.13 -9.99
N ALA A 586 5.93 7.99 -9.37
CA ALA A 586 4.96 7.55 -8.36
C ALA A 586 3.92 6.56 -8.93
N LEU A 587 3.51 6.72 -10.20
CA LEU A 587 2.63 5.77 -10.90
C LEU A 587 3.30 4.42 -11.09
N LEU A 588 4.53 4.38 -11.60
CA LEU A 588 5.27 3.13 -11.78
C LEU A 588 5.38 2.35 -10.47
N LEU A 589 5.71 3.03 -9.37
CA LEU A 589 5.72 2.44 -8.03
C LEU A 589 4.32 1.96 -7.63
N GLY A 590 3.32 2.83 -7.76
CA GLY A 590 1.92 2.58 -7.45
C GLY A 590 1.34 1.32 -8.08
N TYR A 591 1.81 0.95 -9.27
CA TYR A 591 1.33 -0.21 -10.03
C TYR A 591 2.30 -1.39 -10.08
N GLY A 592 3.33 -1.39 -9.22
CA GLY A 592 4.04 -2.61 -8.84
C GLY A 592 5.54 -2.60 -9.05
N ALA A 593 6.13 -1.53 -9.59
CA ALA A 593 7.58 -1.36 -9.60
C ALA A 593 8.09 -1.14 -8.16
N GLU A 594 9.19 -1.79 -7.81
CA GLU A 594 9.88 -1.57 -6.53
C GLU A 594 11.07 -0.62 -6.66
N ALA A 595 11.60 -0.47 -7.88
CA ALA A 595 12.61 0.52 -8.23
C ALA A 595 12.44 1.01 -9.68
N VAL A 596 12.88 2.24 -9.94
CA VAL A 596 12.80 2.92 -11.24
C VAL A 596 14.14 3.57 -11.57
N VAL A 597 14.63 3.31 -12.78
CA VAL A 597 15.83 3.91 -13.36
C VAL A 597 15.38 4.76 -14.55
N PRO A 598 15.21 6.08 -14.37
CA PRO A 598 14.72 6.99 -15.41
C PRO A 598 15.86 7.38 -16.37
N THR A 599 16.33 6.43 -17.17
CA THR A 599 17.56 6.52 -17.98
C THR A 599 17.61 7.75 -18.87
N LEU A 600 16.53 8.04 -19.60
CA LEU A 600 16.48 9.17 -20.52
C LEU A 600 16.38 10.52 -19.79
N ALA A 601 15.71 10.56 -18.63
CA ALA A 601 15.67 11.76 -17.80
C ALA A 601 17.06 12.07 -17.23
N LEU A 602 17.78 11.06 -16.76
CA LEU A 602 19.17 11.17 -16.28
C LEU A 602 20.09 11.66 -17.40
N ALA A 603 19.98 11.10 -18.61
CA ALA A 603 20.71 11.60 -19.78
C ALA A 603 20.35 13.05 -20.13
N ALA A 604 19.07 13.42 -20.05
CA ALA A 604 18.61 14.77 -20.33
C ALA A 604 19.13 15.81 -19.34
N VAL A 605 19.11 15.53 -18.03
CA VAL A 605 19.66 16.45 -17.01
C VAL A 605 21.18 16.57 -17.10
N ARG A 606 21.89 15.49 -17.44
CA ARG A 606 23.33 15.54 -17.73
C ARG A 606 23.63 16.47 -18.92
N ALA A 607 22.81 16.44 -19.96
CA ALA A 607 22.97 17.30 -21.14
C ALA A 607 22.63 18.78 -20.88
N LEU A 608 21.79 19.06 -19.88
CA LEU A 608 21.47 20.43 -19.43
C LEU A 608 22.60 21.06 -18.59
N ALA A 609 23.50 20.25 -18.02
CA ALA A 609 24.64 20.75 -17.26
C ALA A 609 25.54 21.60 -18.16
N GLY A 610 26.03 22.73 -17.64
CA GLY A 610 26.82 23.68 -18.43
C GLY A 610 26.01 24.66 -19.28
N GLU A 611 24.68 24.50 -19.37
CA GLU A 611 23.82 25.51 -20.00
C GLU A 611 23.69 26.78 -19.16
N ARG A 612 23.12 27.84 -19.76
CA ARG A 612 22.86 29.10 -19.07
C ARG A 612 22.04 28.88 -17.79
N ARG A 613 22.51 29.41 -16.66
CA ARG A 613 22.02 29.20 -15.28
C ARG A 613 22.43 27.89 -14.61
N LEU A 614 23.02 26.95 -15.34
CA LEU A 614 23.49 25.64 -14.86
C LEU A 614 24.99 25.45 -15.13
N GLU A 615 25.74 26.54 -15.38
CA GLU A 615 27.17 26.52 -15.73
C GLU A 615 28.05 25.94 -14.62
N HIS A 616 27.55 25.95 -13.39
CA HIS A 616 28.25 25.51 -12.19
C HIS A 616 28.09 24.01 -11.90
N LEU A 617 27.18 23.31 -12.60
CA LEU A 617 26.91 21.89 -12.40
C LEU A 617 27.70 21.04 -13.39
N THR A 618 28.28 19.94 -12.89
CA THR A 618 28.69 18.83 -13.75
C THR A 618 27.48 17.95 -14.10
N GLY A 619 27.62 17.10 -15.13
CA GLY A 619 26.56 16.16 -15.49
C GLY A 619 26.13 15.26 -14.33
N GLU A 620 27.09 14.70 -13.59
CA GLU A 620 26.77 13.83 -12.44
C GLU A 620 26.12 14.61 -11.28
N GLN A 621 26.56 15.84 -11.01
CA GLN A 621 25.89 16.70 -10.03
C GLN A 621 24.44 16.99 -10.42
N ALA A 622 24.15 17.18 -11.71
CA ALA A 622 22.79 17.36 -12.21
C ALA A 622 21.95 16.08 -12.05
N ALA A 623 22.52 14.90 -12.32
CA ALA A 623 21.84 13.61 -12.12
C ALA A 623 21.53 13.34 -10.64
N GLU A 624 22.50 13.53 -9.74
CA GLU A 624 22.30 13.40 -8.29
C GLU A 624 21.25 14.39 -7.75
N MET A 625 21.28 15.63 -8.24
CA MET A 625 20.31 16.65 -7.87
C MET A 625 18.90 16.26 -8.34
N TYR A 626 18.77 15.77 -9.57
CA TYR A 626 17.51 15.27 -10.11
C TYR A 626 16.93 14.16 -9.22
N VAL A 627 17.71 13.13 -8.89
CA VAL A 627 17.26 12.02 -8.03
C VAL A 627 16.77 12.54 -6.68
N ARG A 628 17.53 13.43 -6.03
CA ARG A 628 17.15 14.05 -4.75
C ARG A 628 15.84 14.85 -4.82
N ILE A 629 15.61 15.56 -5.93
CA ILE A 629 14.37 16.31 -6.16
C ILE A 629 13.19 15.35 -6.33
N ILE A 630 13.37 14.27 -7.09
CA ILE A 630 12.33 13.24 -7.23
C ILE A 630 12.01 12.60 -5.88
N GLU A 631 13.01 12.27 -5.05
CA GLU A 631 12.80 11.76 -3.70
C GLU A 631 11.98 12.69 -2.82
N GLY A 632 12.28 14.00 -2.84
CA GLY A 632 11.47 15.02 -2.17
C GLY A 632 10.03 15.07 -2.69
N GLY A 633 9.86 14.94 -4.01
CA GLY A 633 8.56 14.82 -4.66
C GLY A 633 7.78 13.57 -4.25
N LEU A 634 8.43 12.42 -4.14
CA LEU A 634 7.82 11.16 -3.69
C LEU A 634 7.34 11.28 -2.24
N ARG A 635 8.15 11.85 -1.35
CA ARG A 635 7.73 12.16 0.03
C ARG A 635 6.49 13.07 0.03
N LYS A 636 6.44 14.08 -0.83
CA LYS A 636 5.24 14.93 -0.99
C LYS A 636 4.01 14.14 -1.44
N VAL A 637 4.14 13.23 -2.40
CA VAL A 637 3.03 12.38 -2.86
C VAL A 637 2.52 11.49 -1.72
N MET A 638 3.42 10.84 -0.99
CA MET A 638 3.09 10.02 0.19
C MET A 638 2.36 10.83 1.26
N ALA A 639 2.89 12.00 1.59
CA ALA A 639 2.38 12.87 2.63
C ALA A 639 0.93 13.35 2.37
N ARG A 640 0.52 13.52 1.11
CA ARG A 640 -0.86 13.91 0.75
C ARG A 640 -1.92 12.91 1.20
N MET A 641 -1.57 11.63 1.33
CA MET A 641 -2.45 10.58 1.86
C MET A 641 -2.15 10.28 3.35
N GLY A 642 -1.15 10.93 3.94
CA GLY A 642 -0.67 10.62 5.29
C GLY A 642 0.15 9.33 5.35
N ILE A 643 0.76 8.91 4.25
CA ILE A 643 1.56 7.68 4.18
C ILE A 643 3.00 8.00 4.55
N SER A 644 3.60 7.18 5.40
CA SER A 644 4.96 7.42 5.90
C SER A 644 6.04 6.63 5.17
N THR A 645 5.73 5.47 4.59
CA THR A 645 6.73 4.63 3.87
C THR A 645 6.37 4.42 2.41
N VAL A 646 7.35 4.50 1.51
CA VAL A 646 7.12 4.24 0.08
C VAL A 646 6.64 2.81 -0.20
N ARG A 647 7.00 1.85 0.68
CA ARG A 647 6.52 0.45 0.65
C ARG A 647 4.99 0.34 0.63
N ASN A 648 4.28 1.32 1.18
CA ASN A 648 2.82 1.40 1.19
C ASN A 648 2.23 2.05 -0.08
N ILE A 649 3.04 2.70 -0.91
CA ILE A 649 2.64 3.13 -2.26
C ILE A 649 2.83 2.00 -3.26
N ILE A 650 3.91 1.23 -3.12
CA ILE A 650 4.25 0.19 -4.10
C ILE A 650 3.11 -0.82 -4.24
N GLY A 651 2.56 -0.95 -5.46
CA GLY A 651 1.46 -1.87 -5.77
C GLY A 651 0.10 -1.50 -5.15
N ALA A 652 -0.02 -0.33 -4.51
CA ALA A 652 -1.26 0.07 -3.84
C ALA A 652 -2.31 0.64 -4.79
N GLY A 653 -1.93 1.13 -5.97
CA GLY A 653 -2.87 1.70 -6.95
C GLY A 653 -3.64 2.92 -6.42
N LEU A 654 -3.01 3.76 -5.59
CA LEU A 654 -3.60 4.95 -4.94
C LEU A 654 -3.82 6.15 -5.88
N PHE A 655 -4.36 5.85 -7.06
CA PHE A 655 -4.70 6.81 -8.09
C PHE A 655 -6.16 6.63 -8.50
N GLU A 656 -6.71 7.67 -9.08
CA GLU A 656 -8.02 7.66 -9.71
C GLU A 656 -7.86 7.72 -11.22
N VAL A 657 -8.46 6.75 -11.93
CA VAL A 657 -8.31 6.59 -13.37
C VAL A 657 -9.51 7.22 -14.07
N LEU A 658 -9.27 8.14 -15.00
CA LEU A 658 -10.34 8.82 -15.75
C LEU A 658 -10.19 8.56 -17.25
N GLY A 659 -11.21 7.98 -17.88
CA GLY A 659 -11.35 7.95 -19.33
C GLY A 659 -10.75 6.74 -20.06
N LEU A 660 -10.04 5.85 -19.36
CA LEU A 660 -9.58 4.57 -19.91
C LEU A 660 -10.73 3.57 -20.03
N GLU A 661 -10.66 2.67 -21.01
CA GLU A 661 -11.64 1.61 -21.20
C GLU A 661 -11.65 0.63 -20.01
N ALA A 662 -12.84 0.12 -19.65
CA ALA A 662 -13.03 -0.79 -18.51
C ALA A 662 -12.17 -2.07 -18.61
N SER A 663 -12.03 -2.65 -19.80
CA SER A 663 -11.22 -3.85 -20.06
C SER A 663 -9.72 -3.62 -19.76
N LEU A 664 -9.21 -2.45 -20.12
CA LEU A 664 -7.83 -2.03 -19.83
C LEU A 664 -7.62 -1.80 -18.33
N ILE A 665 -8.59 -1.15 -17.67
CA ILE A 665 -8.58 -0.95 -16.22
C ILE A 665 -8.58 -2.31 -15.50
N GLU A 666 -9.42 -3.25 -15.88
CA GLU A 666 -9.48 -4.58 -15.27
C GLU A 666 -8.18 -5.37 -15.48
N ARG A 667 -7.58 -5.28 -16.67
CA ARG A 667 -6.33 -5.99 -16.99
C ARG A 667 -5.15 -5.51 -16.14
N CYS A 668 -4.98 -4.19 -16.05
CA CYS A 668 -3.76 -3.54 -15.57
C CYS A 668 -3.92 -2.82 -14.22
N PHE A 669 -5.08 -2.24 -13.95
CA PHE A 669 -5.30 -1.23 -12.90
C PHE A 669 -6.48 -1.57 -11.96
N ALA A 670 -6.82 -2.86 -11.82
CA ALA A 670 -8.03 -3.34 -11.14
C ALA A 670 -8.19 -2.86 -9.68
N SER A 671 -7.11 -2.47 -9.02
CA SER A 671 -7.12 -1.98 -7.63
C SER A 671 -7.47 -0.50 -7.48
N SER A 672 -7.55 0.27 -8.57
CA SER A 672 -7.79 1.71 -8.53
C SER A 672 -9.26 2.08 -8.66
N ALA A 673 -9.64 3.19 -8.04
CA ALA A 673 -10.92 3.83 -8.35
C ALA A 673 -10.88 4.32 -9.81
N ALA A 674 -11.95 4.09 -10.56
CA ALA A 674 -11.97 4.43 -11.97
C ALA A 674 -13.32 4.97 -12.42
N HIS A 675 -13.26 5.90 -13.36
CA HIS A 675 -14.37 6.39 -14.16
C HIS A 675 -14.11 5.96 -15.61
N PRO A 676 -14.62 4.79 -16.02
CA PRO A 676 -14.34 4.24 -17.34
C PRO A 676 -14.76 5.19 -18.46
N GLY A 677 -13.94 5.26 -19.50
CA GLY A 677 -14.23 5.98 -20.73
C GLY A 677 -13.99 5.10 -21.95
N THR A 678 -13.54 5.72 -23.04
CA THR A 678 -13.43 5.08 -24.35
C THR A 678 -12.00 4.87 -24.82
N ILE A 679 -10.98 5.32 -24.07
CA ILE A 679 -9.59 5.21 -24.49
C ILE A 679 -9.12 3.76 -24.32
N SER A 680 -9.06 3.05 -25.43
CA SER A 680 -8.66 1.65 -25.55
C SER A 680 -7.15 1.49 -25.71
N LEU A 681 -6.67 0.27 -25.48
CA LEU A 681 -5.28 -0.10 -25.73
C LEU A 681 -4.88 0.14 -27.21
N THR A 682 -5.79 -0.14 -28.14
CA THR A 682 -5.62 0.10 -29.58
C THR A 682 -5.38 1.58 -29.89
N GLN A 683 -6.09 2.49 -29.22
CA GLN A 683 -5.88 3.93 -29.42
C GLN A 683 -4.53 4.40 -28.87
N ILE A 684 -4.12 3.88 -27.71
CA ILE A 684 -2.80 4.16 -27.13
C ILE A 684 -1.70 3.68 -28.09
N ALA A 685 -1.81 2.45 -28.61
CA ALA A 685 -0.87 1.93 -29.60
C ALA A 685 -0.82 2.79 -30.87
N GLY A 686 -1.98 3.23 -31.36
CA GLY A 686 -2.09 4.13 -32.51
C GLY A 686 -1.37 5.46 -32.29
N GLN A 687 -1.45 6.03 -31.08
CA GLN A 687 -0.75 7.28 -30.74
C GLN A 687 0.78 7.11 -30.74
N GLU A 688 1.29 5.98 -30.22
CA GLU A 688 2.74 5.69 -30.24
C GLU A 688 3.24 5.47 -31.68
N ILE A 689 2.50 4.74 -32.50
CA ILE A 689 2.81 4.52 -33.92
C ILE A 689 2.79 5.83 -34.71
N GLU A 690 1.76 6.66 -34.50
CA GLU A 690 1.65 7.96 -35.17
C GLU A 690 2.80 8.89 -34.76
N ARG A 691 3.18 8.89 -33.48
CA ARG A 691 4.33 9.67 -32.99
C ARG A 691 5.60 9.25 -33.69
N ALA A 692 5.89 7.94 -33.72
CA ALA A 692 7.08 7.41 -34.38
C ALA A 692 7.11 7.74 -35.89
N GLY A 693 5.96 7.67 -36.57
CA GLY A 693 5.84 8.00 -37.99
C GLY A 693 6.10 9.48 -38.34
N ARG A 694 6.08 10.38 -37.35
CA ARG A 694 6.41 11.81 -37.52
C ARG A 694 7.89 12.12 -37.27
N ILE A 695 8.68 11.16 -36.80
CA ILE A 695 10.10 11.35 -36.50
C ILE A 695 10.91 11.09 -37.78
N GLU A 696 11.75 12.06 -38.16
CA GLU A 696 12.69 11.88 -39.26
C GLU A 696 13.80 10.89 -38.86
N PRO A 697 14.22 9.97 -39.75
CA PRO A 697 15.33 9.06 -39.46
C PRO A 697 16.62 9.81 -39.13
N GLU A 698 17.44 9.25 -38.24
CA GLU A 698 18.76 9.79 -37.92
C GLU A 698 19.64 9.83 -39.18
N GLN A 699 20.00 11.04 -39.64
CA GLN A 699 20.93 11.21 -40.76
C GLN A 699 22.37 11.14 -40.23
N PRO A 700 23.30 10.48 -40.94
CA PRO A 700 24.71 10.46 -40.54
C PRO A 700 25.26 11.90 -40.49
N PRO A 701 26.14 12.23 -39.53
CA PRO A 701 26.61 13.59 -39.33
C PRO A 701 27.41 14.05 -40.56
N ILE A 702 26.82 14.90 -41.39
CA ILE A 702 27.55 15.65 -42.43
C ILE A 702 28.18 16.86 -41.74
N GLU A 703 29.50 16.83 -41.54
CA GLU A 703 30.29 17.84 -40.82
C GLU A 703 30.10 19.28 -41.34
N GLU A 704 29.70 19.46 -42.61
CA GLU A 704 29.61 20.76 -43.26
C GLU A 704 28.32 21.55 -42.99
N SER A 705 27.24 20.93 -42.47
CA SER A 705 25.94 21.60 -42.31
C SER A 705 25.77 22.36 -40.98
N ARG A 706 26.51 21.99 -39.94
CA ARG A 706 26.26 22.49 -38.56
C ARG A 706 26.76 23.92 -38.33
N GLN A 707 27.76 24.39 -39.07
CA GLN A 707 28.29 25.76 -38.91
C GLN A 707 27.40 26.84 -39.58
N ALA A 708 26.47 26.45 -40.46
CA ALA A 708 25.75 27.42 -41.31
C ALA A 708 24.44 27.99 -40.72
N SER A 709 23.86 27.42 -39.65
CA SER A 709 22.56 27.91 -39.14
C SER A 709 22.49 28.27 -37.65
N GLY A 710 23.41 27.78 -36.80
CA GLY A 710 23.42 28.06 -35.36
C GLY A 710 22.13 27.69 -34.59
N ARG A 711 21.14 27.06 -35.24
CA ARG A 711 19.84 26.72 -34.66
C ARG A 711 19.85 25.28 -34.17
N ARG A 712 19.89 25.10 -32.84
CA ARG A 712 19.56 23.81 -32.21
C ARG A 712 18.16 23.37 -32.66
N ARG A 713 18.02 22.11 -33.08
CA ARG A 713 16.71 21.47 -33.28
C ARG A 713 15.93 21.52 -31.96
N LYS A 714 14.62 21.74 -32.02
CA LYS A 714 13.77 21.92 -30.85
C LYS A 714 12.69 20.84 -30.83
N LEU A 715 12.44 20.31 -29.64
CA LEU A 715 11.29 19.45 -29.40
C LEU A 715 9.99 20.24 -29.64
N VAL A 716 8.90 19.51 -29.87
CA VAL A 716 7.59 20.12 -30.07
C VAL A 716 7.14 20.80 -28.77
N ASP A 717 6.60 22.01 -28.88
CA ASP A 717 5.96 22.75 -27.78
C ASP A 717 4.45 22.52 -27.90
N VAL A 718 3.89 21.65 -27.05
CA VAL A 718 2.49 21.22 -27.13
C VAL A 718 1.54 22.17 -26.39
N GLY A 719 2.07 23.17 -25.70
CA GLY A 719 1.31 24.14 -24.91
C GLY A 719 0.55 23.48 -23.77
N ARG A 720 1.16 22.54 -23.03
CA ARG A 720 0.53 21.85 -21.89
C ARG A 720 0.46 22.76 -20.65
N PHE A 721 1.52 23.50 -20.35
CA PHE A 721 1.58 24.33 -19.14
C PHE A 721 1.18 25.77 -19.41
N ARG A 722 1.20 26.20 -20.67
CA ARG A 722 0.83 27.56 -21.07
C ARG A 722 0.26 27.61 -22.47
N PHE A 723 -0.65 28.57 -22.66
CA PHE A 723 -1.26 28.82 -23.95
C PHE A 723 -0.25 29.08 -25.08
N ARG A 724 -0.43 28.38 -26.19
CA ARG A 724 0.21 28.60 -27.49
C ARG A 724 -0.86 28.63 -28.59
N ARG A 725 -0.60 29.37 -29.68
CA ARG A 725 -1.60 29.69 -30.70
C ARG A 725 -2.11 28.47 -31.47
N ASP A 726 -1.28 27.45 -31.65
CA ASP A 726 -1.55 26.26 -32.47
C ASP A 726 -1.24 24.95 -31.71
N ALA A 727 -1.52 24.94 -30.41
CA ALA A 727 -1.18 23.82 -29.52
C ALA A 727 -2.43 23.37 -28.72
N GLU A 728 -2.25 22.83 -27.51
CA GLU A 728 -3.37 22.44 -26.65
C GLU A 728 -4.32 23.62 -26.35
N TYR A 729 -5.61 23.31 -26.23
CA TYR A 729 -6.60 24.31 -25.90
C TYR A 729 -6.48 24.74 -24.42
N HIS A 730 -6.61 26.04 -24.17
CA HIS A 730 -6.70 26.61 -22.83
C HIS A 730 -7.99 27.43 -22.71
N ALA A 731 -8.78 27.18 -21.66
CA ALA A 731 -9.98 27.94 -21.38
C ALA A 731 -9.66 29.44 -21.15
N TYR A 732 -8.53 29.75 -20.52
CA TYR A 732 -8.02 31.10 -20.35
C TYR A 732 -6.97 31.44 -21.41
N ASN A 733 -7.45 31.75 -22.61
CA ASN A 733 -6.60 32.24 -23.70
C ASN A 733 -6.73 33.76 -23.92
N PRO A 734 -5.73 34.42 -24.56
CA PRO A 734 -5.73 35.87 -24.76
C PRO A 734 -6.95 36.42 -25.50
N LEU A 735 -7.59 35.63 -26.36
CA LEU A 735 -8.79 36.07 -27.08
C LEU A 735 -9.97 36.20 -26.12
N ILE A 736 -10.21 35.17 -25.29
CA ILE A 736 -11.28 35.17 -24.28
C ILE A 736 -11.04 36.26 -23.22
N VAL A 737 -9.80 36.37 -22.71
CA VAL A 737 -9.44 37.38 -21.70
C VAL A 737 -9.65 38.79 -22.25
N ARG A 738 -9.24 39.07 -23.50
CA ARG A 738 -9.47 40.38 -24.15
C ARG A 738 -10.95 40.64 -24.37
N ALA A 739 -11.73 39.64 -24.77
CA ALA A 739 -13.17 39.78 -24.94
C ALA A 739 -13.87 40.11 -23.61
N PHE A 740 -13.49 39.44 -22.53
CA PHE A 740 -14.01 39.67 -21.18
C PHE A 740 -13.60 41.05 -20.62
N ALA A 741 -12.35 41.46 -20.86
CA ALA A 741 -11.89 42.80 -20.48
C ALA A 741 -12.62 43.91 -21.25
N LYS A 742 -12.83 43.73 -22.56
CA LYS A 742 -13.59 44.67 -23.40
C LYS A 742 -15.07 44.73 -23.03
N SER A 743 -15.68 43.60 -22.67
CA SER A 743 -17.07 43.61 -22.20
C SER A 743 -17.15 44.41 -20.90
N ARG A 744 -16.32 44.13 -19.88
CA ARG A 744 -16.31 44.92 -18.64
C ARG A 744 -16.00 46.40 -18.84
N ALA A 745 -15.08 46.76 -19.75
CA ALA A 745 -14.80 48.16 -20.08
C ALA A 745 -15.99 48.88 -20.74
N LYS A 746 -16.89 48.13 -21.40
CA LYS A 746 -18.16 48.64 -21.95
C LYS A 746 -19.32 48.62 -20.96
N TRP A 747 -19.17 48.05 -19.76
CA TRP A 747 -20.16 48.14 -18.66
C TRP A 747 -20.11 49.49 -17.93
N GLY A 748 -19.92 50.58 -18.69
CA GLY A 748 -20.73 51.77 -18.55
C GLY A 748 -21.99 51.65 -19.41
N TYR A 749 -22.77 50.57 -19.22
CA TYR A 749 -24.16 50.53 -19.68
C TYR A 749 -25.01 51.25 -18.64
N GLY A 750 -24.86 52.58 -18.62
CA GLY A 750 -25.80 53.54 -18.06
C GLY A 750 -26.39 54.35 -19.20
#